data_AF-A0A5Q0BF88-F1
#
_entry.id   AF-A0A5Q0BF88-F1
#
_cell.length_a   1.000
_cell.length_b   1.000
_cell.length_c   1.000
_cell.angle_alpha   90.00
_cell.angle_beta   90.00
_cell.angle_gamma   90.00
#
_symmetry.space_group_name_H-M   'P 1'
#
loop_
_entity.id
_entity.type
_entity.pdbx_description
1 polymer ?
#
loop_
_entity_poly.entity_id
_entity_poly.type
_entity_poly.pdbx_seq_one_letter_code
_entity_poly.pdbx_strand_id
1 'polypeptide(L)'
;MPPHQLLSLFPRFLFLTVKHPPFNRKVPSRTLIALLYCGLSLPASASDGNTCGNQLSPPFTSGCIAGGTLIFDRSNTVNGAVDIGSSGATVNSGAAGYVDIISGVIYGSGALTAKGDGTTILSAGNTYSGGTNISGGALSIGNANNLGSGAINFDGGTLLTTANLTSNAAITVGSSNGTINNNSIDVFSGTINGSGGLTFKGAGTTVLSGNSVSIGSLQVDSGSTLILEGSKMQMATAYANNAGILALGANTTLSIANGLANSGSLYGAGILNGNLNNSGTVSAGSSAIALSLGDIRTPAATSFVQSSAAVPIGSAATVSSTTTLNGNLAQTSNGTLAFGITPTSNTQLAVSGSSVQAGGNLFVQASGMSTGPGNNLRTTYTLLNGTNPNATLSGQFANVWVRGLAAGEVYDLTYVSDPQILISVYPDAYFHNMAQTANEREVGTVLDSTVPSATGSLYNQLNSLYQLPAGQLAAAMNQIDGEIYADAPGILYNAVSDTWAPVYARMGLSATQGGQSPANAPHLWMSGVGNFGGVSGNGNADGYSQRAGGFLVGADNKVFDGLNLGLTAGYVNAGANRNNTGSALSAQMWQVGGYADMNVGDNGHIGLLLGYTQGPVDFSNPSAIGTAAGQTFARIISAEARGSWTVDFGNGHSLTPIISLQTVYDQLGGFTESGLGALSLNVPSQNATMVAARFQTRYDYNWRAWGLDWTASTAIGVREMMNQPDPNLYLNYNGIGGQNFTVKGVQNNSSIGSGLVNAGITTHLNNALNLEIGYRGTYSGSTAINAFQGNVVWKFDEEIKTPSFDSETSAPDSGSKQSADKKAAAGEEDKGRDKLDIRTPGADLANYPNSAFTLPQGGFYIEMTPFNYVGDTPGNPETFSTEYFFRYGLFDRVELRLYSSGLQMQGGSSPTTGFAPLVFDTKIHFWDEWEEYFIPALGFEAAVQTPWLGSPNLTGPTEPSFSFNFDQTLPWDIAFEYNLGTARIQDPIDLSQESWQFVFQWAVQHDIIEDVAVFINGTYNGSVLPRTPRRVSTSKTVTTPVTVCSENNKTDTLSNCITKNTVTTKYVTSLAARSGINDIPTVVGAGMMWTVNDNLALYFNAGAGTNASSPAFQAYAGFAWTP
;
A
#
# COMPACT_ATOMS: atom_id res chain seq x y z
N MET A 1 45.98 27.33 -0.16
CA MET A 1 46.75 27.85 1.00
C MET A 1 45.98 27.52 2.28
N PRO A 2 46.65 27.36 3.43
CA PRO A 2 46.22 26.54 4.59
C PRO A 2 45.48 27.39 5.66
N PRO A 3 45.14 26.92 6.90
CA PRO A 3 45.44 25.64 7.60
C PRO A 3 44.23 24.96 8.32
N HIS A 4 44.28 23.79 8.98
CA HIS A 4 45.23 22.65 9.07
C HIS A 4 44.44 21.36 9.45
N GLN A 5 44.91 20.19 9.00
CA GLN A 5 44.59 18.84 9.54
C GLN A 5 45.84 18.23 10.22
N LEU A 6 45.75 16.98 10.73
CA LEU A 6 46.67 15.82 10.53
C LEU A 6 46.56 14.82 11.74
N LEU A 7 46.84 13.50 11.66
CA LEU A 7 46.77 12.48 10.58
C LEU A 7 46.94 11.06 11.22
N SER A 8 47.27 10.03 10.44
CA SER A 8 47.11 8.60 10.74
C SER A 8 48.36 7.71 10.44
N LEU A 9 48.39 6.50 11.04
CA LEU A 9 48.96 5.20 10.56
C LEU A 9 50.49 4.95 10.30
N PHE A 10 51.02 3.91 11.00
CA PHE A 10 52.06 2.93 10.58
C PHE A 10 53.56 3.39 10.36
N PRO A 11 54.57 2.52 10.01
CA PRO A 11 55.56 2.02 10.99
C PRO A 11 57.07 2.04 10.55
N ARG A 12 57.98 1.42 11.36
CA ARG A 12 59.36 0.89 11.08
C ARG A 12 60.60 1.60 11.72
N PHE A 13 61.29 0.81 12.58
CA PHE A 13 62.74 0.54 12.67
C PHE A 13 63.85 1.64 12.64
N LEU A 14 64.66 1.63 13.72
CA LEU A 14 66.15 1.58 13.77
C LEU A 14 67.00 2.83 14.16
N PHE A 15 67.96 2.58 15.10
CA PHE A 15 69.25 3.25 15.40
C PHE A 15 69.44 4.52 16.28
N LEU A 16 70.38 4.39 17.26
CA LEU A 16 71.45 5.33 17.73
C LEU A 16 71.08 6.74 18.31
N THR A 17 71.80 7.41 19.24
CA THR A 17 72.79 7.03 20.29
C THR A 17 73.21 8.24 21.19
N VAL A 18 73.28 8.04 22.52
CA VAL A 18 74.16 8.69 23.55
C VAL A 18 74.17 10.21 23.82
N LYS A 19 74.03 10.58 25.11
CA LYS A 19 75.01 11.44 25.85
C LYS A 19 74.92 11.30 27.40
N HIS A 20 75.93 10.65 27.98
CA HIS A 20 76.37 10.73 29.39
C HIS A 20 77.32 11.95 29.57
N PRO A 21 77.71 12.45 30.79
CA PRO A 21 78.39 11.70 31.89
C PRO A 21 78.07 12.30 33.32
N PRO A 22 78.86 12.14 34.42
CA PRO A 22 80.12 11.39 34.69
C PRO A 22 80.04 10.52 36.00
N PHE A 23 81.07 9.91 36.63
CA PHE A 23 82.49 9.63 36.32
C PHE A 23 83.00 8.40 37.15
N ASN A 24 84.10 7.77 36.70
CA ASN A 24 85.23 7.15 37.43
C ASN A 24 85.06 6.46 38.82
N ARG A 25 85.70 5.33 39.15
CA ARG A 25 86.72 4.43 38.52
C ARG A 25 86.65 3.06 39.26
N LYS A 26 87.36 1.97 38.91
CA LYS A 26 88.56 1.73 38.06
C LYS A 26 88.40 0.40 37.27
N VAL A 27 89.48 -0.11 36.67
CA VAL A 27 89.61 -1.28 35.75
C VAL A 27 90.99 -1.92 36.06
N PRO A 28 91.24 -3.26 35.99
CA PRO A 28 91.63 -4.00 34.75
C PRO A 28 91.27 -5.52 34.73
N SER A 29 91.44 -6.34 33.67
CA SER A 29 91.65 -6.17 32.20
C SER A 29 91.40 -7.52 31.47
N ARG A 30 91.35 -7.54 30.12
CA ARG A 30 91.03 -8.71 29.26
C ARG A 30 92.25 -9.62 28.91
N THR A 31 91.96 -10.79 28.30
CA THR A 31 92.57 -11.42 27.07
C THR A 31 93.35 -12.76 27.22
N LEU A 32 93.32 -13.57 26.12
CA LEU A 32 94.02 -14.85 25.78
C LEU A 32 93.49 -16.13 26.49
N ILE A 33 92.99 -17.18 25.82
CA ILE A 33 93.52 -18.13 24.78
C ILE A 33 94.36 -19.29 25.36
N ALA A 34 93.76 -20.50 25.25
CA ALA A 34 94.31 -21.85 25.02
C ALA A 34 95.35 -22.53 25.95
N LEU A 35 94.97 -23.77 26.33
CA LEU A 35 95.76 -25.03 26.40
C LEU A 35 96.85 -25.29 27.46
N LEU A 36 96.94 -26.58 27.80
CA LEU A 36 98.02 -27.38 28.44
C LEU A 36 98.18 -27.45 30.00
N TYR A 37 97.69 -28.59 30.52
CA TYR A 37 98.44 -29.66 31.21
C TYR A 37 99.06 -29.53 32.63
N CYS A 38 98.75 -30.57 33.43
CA CYS A 38 99.57 -31.27 34.43
C CYS A 38 99.99 -30.62 35.77
N GLY A 39 99.55 -31.24 36.87
CA GLY A 39 100.52 -31.88 37.79
C GLY A 39 100.30 -31.75 39.30
N LEU A 40 100.37 -32.89 40.00
CA LEU A 40 100.69 -33.10 41.43
C LEU A 40 99.60 -32.74 42.48
N SER A 41 99.38 -33.51 43.56
CA SER A 41 99.71 -34.92 43.89
C SER A 41 98.94 -35.39 45.14
N LEU A 42 98.78 -36.71 45.31
CA LEU A 42 98.06 -37.40 46.41
C LEU A 42 98.72 -37.22 47.80
N PRO A 43 98.03 -37.56 48.92
CA PRO A 43 97.86 -38.95 49.39
C PRO A 43 96.38 -39.34 49.53
N ALA A 44 95.88 -40.53 49.14
CA ALA A 44 96.27 -41.92 49.42
C ALA A 44 95.63 -42.53 50.69
N SER A 45 94.87 -43.61 50.46
CA SER A 45 94.51 -44.68 51.42
C SER A 45 93.63 -44.36 52.63
N ALA A 46 92.34 -44.70 52.53
CA ALA A 46 91.64 -45.45 53.58
C ALA A 46 90.54 -46.33 52.96
N SER A 47 90.70 -47.64 53.06
CA SER A 47 89.61 -48.60 52.89
C SER A 47 88.90 -48.77 54.23
N ASP A 48 87.65 -48.33 54.33
CA ASP A 48 86.67 -48.86 55.29
C ASP A 48 85.26 -48.50 54.80
N GLY A 49 84.29 -49.38 55.07
CA GLY A 49 82.91 -49.19 54.63
C GLY A 49 82.15 -48.12 55.44
N ASN A 50 80.92 -47.85 55.00
CA ASN A 50 79.90 -47.10 55.76
C ASN A 50 80.00 -45.56 55.84
N THR A 51 80.52 -44.89 54.82
CA THR A 51 80.19 -43.46 54.56
C THR A 51 79.70 -43.26 53.13
N CYS A 52 78.39 -43.03 52.96
CA CYS A 52 77.79 -42.66 51.66
C CYS A 52 78.04 -41.17 51.39
N GLY A 53 78.47 -40.82 50.18
CA GLY A 53 78.90 -39.46 49.84
C GLY A 53 77.73 -38.57 49.40
N ASN A 54 77.56 -37.40 50.04
CA ASN A 54 76.43 -36.51 49.78
C ASN A 54 76.49 -35.72 48.45
N GLN A 55 77.66 -35.68 47.80
CA GLN A 55 77.90 -35.05 46.50
C GLN A 55 78.94 -35.87 45.72
N LEU A 56 78.58 -36.36 44.55
CA LEU A 56 79.50 -37.01 43.62
C LEU A 56 79.36 -36.35 42.25
N SER A 57 80.37 -35.60 41.83
CA SER A 57 80.47 -35.03 40.49
C SER A 57 80.99 -36.09 39.50
N PRO A 58 80.56 -36.07 38.22
CA PRO A 58 80.87 -37.15 37.28
C PRO A 58 82.37 -37.21 36.90
N PRO A 59 82.94 -38.42 36.70
CA PRO A 59 82.22 -39.69 36.48
C PRO A 59 81.95 -40.51 37.76
N PHE A 60 80.67 -40.73 38.06
CA PHE A 60 80.21 -41.74 39.00
C PHE A 60 79.79 -43.00 38.23
N THR A 61 80.28 -44.18 38.62
CA THR A 61 80.04 -45.45 37.91
C THR A 61 79.21 -46.46 38.69
N SER A 62 79.28 -46.45 40.03
CA SER A 62 78.55 -47.33 40.97
C SER A 62 78.82 -46.88 42.42
N GLY A 63 77.89 -47.15 43.35
CA GLY A 63 78.15 -46.94 44.79
C GLY A 63 76.92 -46.49 45.61
N CYS A 64 77.15 -46.15 46.88
CA CYS A 64 76.10 -45.64 47.78
C CYS A 64 75.97 -44.11 47.73
N ILE A 65 74.74 -43.64 47.57
CA ILE A 65 74.34 -42.22 47.59
C ILE A 65 73.19 -41.96 48.59
N ALA A 66 73.01 -42.84 49.58
CA ALA A 66 71.96 -42.71 50.60
C ALA A 66 72.04 -41.37 51.35
N GLY A 67 70.94 -40.62 51.36
CA GLY A 67 70.82 -39.26 51.88
C GLY A 67 71.42 -38.16 50.99
N GLY A 68 72.10 -38.52 49.91
CA GLY A 68 72.87 -37.62 49.06
C GLY A 68 72.15 -37.12 47.81
N THR A 69 72.84 -36.26 47.06
CA THR A 69 72.44 -35.85 45.70
C THR A 69 73.56 -36.14 44.71
N LEU A 70 73.24 -36.92 43.67
CA LEU A 70 74.07 -37.11 42.49
C LEU A 70 73.76 -35.97 41.50
N ILE A 71 74.75 -35.14 41.17
CA ILE A 71 74.57 -33.99 40.26
C ILE A 71 75.34 -34.24 38.96
N PHE A 72 74.63 -34.15 37.83
CA PHE A 72 75.23 -34.20 36.50
C PHE A 72 75.32 -32.79 35.91
N ASP A 73 76.55 -32.35 35.62
CA ASP A 73 76.88 -31.06 34.99
C ASP A 73 76.93 -31.15 33.44
N ARG A 74 76.74 -32.36 32.91
CA ARG A 74 76.69 -32.76 31.49
C ARG A 74 76.07 -34.17 31.40
N SER A 75 75.54 -34.55 30.24
CA SER A 75 75.06 -35.92 29.97
C SER A 75 76.07 -37.00 30.35
N ASN A 76 75.67 -38.00 31.13
CA ASN A 76 76.53 -39.08 31.62
C ASN A 76 75.82 -40.46 31.64
N THR A 77 76.58 -41.53 31.90
CA THR A 77 76.04 -42.90 32.06
C THR A 77 76.59 -43.58 33.31
N VAL A 78 75.70 -44.11 34.16
CA VAL A 78 76.00 -44.88 35.37
C VAL A 78 75.64 -46.35 35.14
N ASN A 79 76.66 -47.20 34.95
CA ASN A 79 76.47 -48.60 34.53
C ASN A 79 76.39 -49.62 35.68
N GLY A 80 76.92 -49.31 36.86
CA GLY A 80 76.91 -50.22 38.01
C GLY A 80 75.82 -49.87 39.02
N ALA A 81 75.58 -50.78 39.97
CA ALA A 81 74.49 -50.67 40.92
C ALA A 81 74.62 -49.43 41.85
N VAL A 82 73.48 -48.91 42.28
CA VAL A 82 73.36 -47.69 43.08
C VAL A 82 72.53 -47.97 44.34
N ASP A 83 73.14 -47.76 45.50
CA ASP A 83 72.46 -47.91 46.80
C ASP A 83 71.93 -46.55 47.28
N ILE A 84 70.63 -46.44 47.48
CA ILE A 84 69.97 -45.24 48.03
C ILE A 84 69.61 -45.38 49.52
N GLY A 85 69.93 -46.52 50.14
CA GLY A 85 69.69 -46.81 51.55
C GLY A 85 68.24 -46.63 51.98
N SER A 86 68.02 -46.34 53.27
CA SER A 86 66.70 -46.00 53.83
C SER A 86 66.36 -44.51 53.74
N SER A 87 67.38 -43.64 53.64
CA SER A 87 67.20 -42.19 53.52
C SER A 87 66.79 -41.71 52.13
N GLY A 88 66.85 -42.59 51.11
CA GLY A 88 66.60 -42.24 49.72
C GLY A 88 67.77 -41.47 49.10
N ALA A 89 67.61 -41.01 47.86
CA ALA A 89 68.62 -40.20 47.18
C ALA A 89 67.99 -39.28 46.14
N THR A 90 68.70 -38.20 45.77
CA THR A 90 68.32 -37.32 44.67
C THR A 90 69.26 -37.52 43.47
N VAL A 91 68.71 -37.60 42.27
CA VAL A 91 69.43 -37.52 41.00
C VAL A 91 69.04 -36.19 40.34
N ASN A 92 70.02 -35.32 40.14
CA ASN A 92 69.85 -33.98 39.59
C ASN A 92 70.51 -33.90 38.20
N SER A 93 69.70 -34.05 37.15
CA SER A 93 70.13 -33.93 35.74
C SER A 93 70.14 -32.45 35.37
N GLY A 94 71.32 -31.82 35.43
CA GLY A 94 71.49 -30.37 35.61
C GLY A 94 70.64 -29.47 34.72
N ALA A 95 71.10 -29.23 33.48
CA ALA A 95 70.48 -28.29 32.55
C ALA A 95 69.64 -28.99 31.47
N ALA A 96 68.67 -28.27 30.91
CA ALA A 96 67.85 -28.74 29.80
C ALA A 96 68.71 -29.22 28.62
N GLY A 97 68.38 -30.40 28.10
CA GLY A 97 69.13 -31.06 27.02
C GLY A 97 70.24 -32.03 27.49
N TYR A 98 70.54 -32.09 28.78
CA TYR A 98 71.35 -33.19 29.33
C TYR A 98 70.52 -34.48 29.40
N VAL A 99 71.19 -35.61 29.20
CA VAL A 99 70.60 -36.95 29.23
C VAL A 99 71.50 -37.86 30.06
N ASP A 100 70.99 -38.29 31.21
CA ASP A 100 71.73 -39.07 32.19
C ASP A 100 71.14 -40.47 32.32
N ILE A 101 71.89 -41.46 31.85
CA ILE A 101 71.43 -42.86 31.76
C ILE A 101 71.90 -43.63 32.99
N ILE A 102 70.98 -44.10 33.83
CA ILE A 102 71.27 -45.04 34.91
C ILE A 102 70.81 -46.43 34.46
N SER A 103 71.79 -47.24 34.05
CA SER A 103 71.60 -48.60 33.53
C SER A 103 71.95 -49.69 34.55
N GLY A 104 72.56 -49.33 35.67
CA GLY A 104 72.68 -50.19 36.85
C GLY A 104 71.40 -50.22 37.70
N VAL A 105 71.20 -51.32 38.43
CA VAL A 105 70.06 -51.48 39.37
C VAL A 105 70.21 -50.50 40.54
N ILE A 106 69.16 -49.69 40.76
CA ILE A 106 68.98 -48.87 41.96
C ILE A 106 68.23 -49.69 43.01
N TYR A 107 68.75 -49.74 44.24
CA TYR A 107 68.15 -50.49 45.35
C TYR A 107 68.24 -49.72 46.69
N GLY A 108 67.35 -50.04 47.63
CA GLY A 108 67.23 -49.36 48.93
C GLY A 108 65.78 -49.25 49.40
N SER A 109 65.53 -48.97 50.68
CA SER A 109 64.15 -48.79 51.19
C SER A 109 63.62 -47.35 51.09
N GLY A 110 64.50 -46.38 50.83
CA GLY A 110 64.16 -44.97 50.64
C GLY A 110 63.64 -44.64 49.23
N ALA A 111 63.29 -43.36 49.03
CA ALA A 111 62.74 -42.86 47.76
C ALA A 111 63.83 -42.34 46.82
N LEU A 112 63.63 -42.53 45.51
CA LEU A 112 64.45 -41.88 44.48
C LEU A 112 63.80 -40.55 44.07
N THR A 113 64.54 -39.45 44.09
CA THR A 113 64.06 -38.13 43.65
C THR A 113 64.76 -37.70 42.37
N ALA A 114 64.03 -37.69 41.25
CA ALA A 114 64.48 -37.07 40.00
C ALA A 114 64.27 -35.55 40.06
N LYS A 115 65.30 -34.79 39.68
CA LYS A 115 65.36 -33.32 39.71
C LYS A 115 66.26 -32.79 38.59
N GLY A 116 66.26 -31.48 38.41
CA GLY A 116 67.03 -30.76 37.39
C GLY A 116 66.17 -30.46 36.17
N ASP A 117 66.73 -29.83 35.14
CA ASP A 117 65.99 -29.49 33.92
C ASP A 117 66.25 -30.51 32.78
N GLY A 118 67.20 -31.43 32.98
CA GLY A 118 67.57 -32.47 32.02
C GLY A 118 66.69 -33.72 32.05
N THR A 119 67.13 -34.77 31.36
CA THR A 119 66.44 -36.07 31.28
C THR A 119 67.23 -37.16 32.00
N THR A 120 66.67 -37.73 33.07
CA THR A 120 67.19 -38.97 33.68
C THR A 120 66.53 -40.17 33.02
N ILE A 121 67.31 -41.12 32.48
CA ILE A 121 66.79 -42.37 31.90
C ILE A 121 67.09 -43.52 32.87
N LEU A 122 66.05 -44.23 33.33
CA LEU A 122 66.21 -45.45 34.12
C LEU A 122 65.92 -46.67 33.23
N SER A 123 66.94 -47.48 32.92
CA SER A 123 66.79 -48.65 32.05
C SER A 123 66.81 -49.99 32.78
N ALA A 124 67.31 -50.04 34.02
CA ALA A 124 67.32 -51.27 34.84
C ALA A 124 65.96 -51.52 35.53
N GLY A 125 65.65 -52.78 35.80
CA GLY A 125 64.60 -53.13 36.75
C GLY A 125 65.07 -52.83 38.17
N ASN A 126 64.54 -51.76 38.75
CA ASN A 126 64.97 -51.23 40.05
C ASN A 126 64.15 -51.88 41.17
N THR A 127 64.79 -52.06 42.34
CA THR A 127 64.21 -52.81 43.46
C THR A 127 63.96 -51.95 44.70
N TYR A 128 64.13 -50.63 44.60
CA TYR A 128 63.85 -49.73 45.71
C TYR A 128 62.35 -49.60 46.00
N SER A 129 62.00 -49.45 47.28
CA SER A 129 60.61 -49.51 47.76
C SER A 129 60.01 -48.18 48.23
N GLY A 130 60.82 -47.14 48.46
CA GLY A 130 60.32 -45.87 49.01
C GLY A 130 59.57 -44.98 48.01
N GLY A 131 59.49 -45.39 46.74
CA GLY A 131 58.82 -44.66 45.66
C GLY A 131 59.74 -43.73 44.87
N THR A 132 59.16 -43.09 43.86
CA THR A 132 59.87 -42.20 42.93
C THR A 132 59.22 -40.82 42.92
N ASN A 133 59.98 -39.80 43.33
CA ASN A 133 59.58 -38.40 43.27
C ASN A 133 60.10 -37.77 41.98
N ILE A 134 59.24 -37.07 41.24
CA ILE A 134 59.54 -36.43 39.95
C ILE A 134 59.38 -34.91 40.14
N SER A 135 60.45 -34.27 40.61
CA SER A 135 60.48 -32.88 41.10
C SER A 135 61.04 -31.86 40.11
N GLY A 136 61.39 -32.30 38.89
CA GLY A 136 61.90 -31.48 37.81
C GLY A 136 62.28 -32.34 36.61
N GLY A 137 62.46 -31.70 35.45
CA GLY A 137 63.00 -32.33 34.24
C GLY A 137 62.12 -33.45 33.69
N ALA A 138 62.75 -34.40 32.99
CA ALA A 138 62.10 -35.60 32.50
C ALA A 138 62.71 -36.87 33.11
N LEU A 139 61.88 -37.74 33.68
CA LEU A 139 62.25 -39.09 34.06
C LEU A 139 61.76 -40.05 32.96
N SER A 140 62.69 -40.59 32.17
CA SER A 140 62.39 -41.49 31.07
C SER A 140 62.49 -42.96 31.48
N ILE A 141 61.47 -43.76 31.12
CA ILE A 141 61.38 -45.20 31.41
C ILE A 141 60.86 -45.98 30.20
N GLY A 142 61.20 -47.26 30.13
CA GLY A 142 60.64 -48.23 29.17
C GLY A 142 59.78 -49.33 29.82
N ASN A 143 59.72 -49.37 31.17
CA ASN A 143 58.99 -50.39 31.93
C ASN A 143 58.62 -49.88 33.32
N ALA A 144 57.51 -50.36 33.90
CA ALA A 144 57.07 -49.94 35.24
C ALA A 144 58.11 -50.29 36.34
N ASN A 145 58.79 -51.43 36.19
CA ASN A 145 59.84 -51.84 37.12
C ASN A 145 61.07 -50.91 37.10
N ASN A 146 61.18 -49.95 36.16
CA ASN A 146 62.20 -48.91 36.24
C ASN A 146 61.95 -47.92 37.41
N LEU A 147 60.74 -47.83 37.95
CA LEU A 147 60.36 -46.90 39.04
C LEU A 147 60.40 -47.51 40.45
N GLY A 148 60.88 -48.75 40.59
CA GLY A 148 60.80 -49.51 41.84
C GLY A 148 59.37 -49.98 42.16
N SER A 149 59.09 -50.29 43.42
CA SER A 149 57.79 -50.83 43.87
C SER A 149 56.92 -49.86 44.66
N GLY A 150 57.39 -48.63 44.90
CA GLY A 150 56.67 -47.60 45.64
C GLY A 150 55.79 -46.69 44.79
N ALA A 151 55.23 -45.65 45.42
CA ALA A 151 54.37 -44.66 44.76
C ALA A 151 55.15 -43.75 43.78
N ILE A 152 54.43 -43.16 42.83
CA ILE A 152 54.94 -42.13 41.91
C ILE A 152 54.44 -40.77 42.40
N ASN A 153 55.36 -39.87 42.77
CA ASN A 153 54.99 -38.56 43.32
C ASN A 153 55.46 -37.45 42.37
N PHE A 154 54.55 -36.69 41.77
CA PHE A 154 54.87 -35.53 40.95
C PHE A 154 54.97 -34.27 41.81
N ASP A 155 56.01 -33.47 41.59
CA ASP A 155 56.13 -32.10 42.12
C ASP A 155 56.94 -31.22 41.14
N GLY A 156 56.48 -31.15 39.89
CA GLY A 156 56.97 -30.24 38.85
C GLY A 156 57.54 -30.89 37.58
N GLY A 157 57.96 -32.17 37.63
CA GLY A 157 58.60 -32.84 36.50
C GLY A 157 57.68 -33.67 35.60
N THR A 158 58.29 -34.29 34.58
CA THR A 158 57.63 -35.12 33.56
C THR A 158 58.03 -36.59 33.69
N LEU A 159 57.07 -37.51 33.67
CA LEU A 159 57.30 -38.93 33.40
C LEU A 159 57.22 -39.14 31.88
N LEU A 160 58.31 -39.57 31.26
CA LEU A 160 58.43 -39.80 29.81
C LEU A 160 58.46 -41.31 29.51
N THR A 161 57.37 -41.87 28.99
CA THR A 161 57.30 -43.30 28.66
C THR A 161 57.64 -43.54 27.20
N THR A 162 58.53 -44.51 26.95
CA THR A 162 59.06 -44.84 25.62
C THR A 162 58.55 -46.16 25.04
N ALA A 163 57.74 -46.89 25.82
CA ALA A 163 57.05 -48.12 25.45
C ALA A 163 55.76 -48.23 26.28
N ASN A 164 54.90 -49.20 25.97
CA ASN A 164 53.66 -49.43 26.73
C ASN A 164 53.93 -49.67 28.22
N LEU A 165 53.22 -48.95 29.08
CA LEU A 165 53.34 -49.03 30.53
C LEU A 165 52.06 -49.59 31.15
N THR A 166 52.17 -50.51 32.11
CA THR A 166 51.07 -50.86 33.01
C THR A 166 51.56 -50.75 34.45
N SER A 167 50.90 -49.92 35.26
CA SER A 167 51.27 -49.71 36.66
C SER A 167 50.05 -49.62 37.58
N ASN A 168 50.13 -50.29 38.73
CA ASN A 168 49.18 -50.18 39.83
C ASN A 168 49.72 -49.29 40.97
N ALA A 169 50.87 -48.64 40.79
CA ALA A 169 51.43 -47.73 41.78
C ALA A 169 50.48 -46.55 42.03
N ALA A 170 50.34 -46.15 43.29
CA ALA A 170 49.61 -44.93 43.64
C ALA A 170 50.36 -43.70 43.07
N ILE A 171 49.60 -42.72 42.57
CA ILE A 171 50.15 -41.46 42.07
C ILE A 171 49.76 -40.34 43.02
N THR A 172 50.76 -39.57 43.49
CA THR A 172 50.53 -38.34 44.26
C THR A 172 50.91 -37.12 43.42
N VAL A 173 50.06 -36.09 43.36
CA VAL A 173 50.34 -34.84 42.64
C VAL A 173 50.47 -33.67 43.62
N GLY A 174 51.72 -33.28 43.90
CA GLY A 174 52.08 -32.13 44.71
C GLY A 174 51.72 -30.79 44.05
N SER A 175 51.82 -29.70 44.81
CA SER A 175 51.38 -28.36 44.41
C SER A 175 52.09 -27.82 43.16
N SER A 176 53.26 -28.35 42.80
CA SER A 176 53.99 -27.93 41.60
C SER A 176 53.53 -28.64 40.32
N ASN A 177 52.46 -29.43 40.39
CA ASN A 177 51.85 -30.20 39.29
C ASN A 177 52.70 -31.40 38.81
N GLY A 178 52.21 -32.12 37.81
CA GLY A 178 52.93 -33.21 37.14
C GLY A 178 52.60 -33.31 35.66
N THR A 179 53.49 -33.93 34.89
CA THR A 179 53.25 -34.26 33.47
C THR A 179 53.50 -35.73 33.20
N ILE A 180 52.59 -36.38 32.49
CA ILE A 180 52.82 -37.68 31.84
C ILE A 180 52.95 -37.39 30.35
N ASN A 181 54.07 -37.83 29.75
CA ASN A 181 54.35 -37.66 28.33
C ASN A 181 54.59 -39.05 27.71
N ASN A 182 53.63 -39.52 26.92
CA ASN A 182 53.63 -40.87 26.37
C ASN A 182 53.42 -40.86 24.86
N ASN A 183 54.19 -41.69 24.15
CA ASN A 183 54.00 -41.98 22.71
C ASN A 183 53.57 -43.43 22.49
N SER A 184 52.92 -44.02 23.50
CA SER A 184 52.52 -45.43 23.59
C SER A 184 51.29 -45.56 24.51
N ILE A 185 50.85 -46.78 24.83
CA ILE A 185 49.69 -46.99 25.71
C ILE A 185 50.16 -47.15 27.16
N ASP A 186 49.74 -46.23 28.02
CA ASP A 186 50.04 -46.24 29.45
C ASP A 186 48.76 -46.50 30.25
N VAL A 187 48.75 -47.48 31.15
CA VAL A 187 47.60 -47.85 31.98
C VAL A 187 47.96 -47.70 33.45
N PHE A 188 47.29 -46.76 34.13
CA PHE A 188 47.43 -46.50 35.56
C PHE A 188 46.15 -46.90 36.30
N SER A 189 46.24 -47.95 37.13
CA SER A 189 45.11 -48.48 37.92
C SER A 189 45.20 -48.19 39.42
N GLY A 190 46.30 -47.61 39.88
CA GLY A 190 46.46 -47.13 41.26
C GLY A 190 45.62 -45.90 41.56
N THR A 191 45.43 -45.60 42.85
CA THR A 191 44.76 -44.37 43.30
C THR A 191 45.56 -43.12 42.91
N ILE A 192 44.91 -42.08 42.42
CA ILE A 192 45.57 -40.83 41.99
C ILE A 192 45.03 -39.67 42.83
N ASN A 193 45.86 -39.13 43.72
CA ASN A 193 45.45 -38.07 44.66
C ASN A 193 46.42 -36.87 44.63
N GLY A 194 45.97 -35.68 44.97
CA GLY A 194 46.85 -34.51 45.04
C GLY A 194 46.13 -33.18 45.11
N SER A 195 46.89 -32.11 45.34
CA SER A 195 46.39 -30.73 45.26
C SER A 195 46.82 -30.03 43.98
N GLY A 196 47.84 -30.52 43.27
CA GLY A 196 48.26 -30.01 41.97
C GLY A 196 47.56 -30.66 40.79
N GLY A 197 47.82 -30.12 39.60
CA GLY A 197 47.30 -30.59 38.32
C GLY A 197 48.13 -31.65 37.63
N LEU A 198 47.49 -32.44 36.77
CA LEU A 198 48.14 -33.44 35.93
C LEU A 198 47.95 -33.11 34.45
N THR A 199 49.08 -33.04 33.73
CA THR A 199 49.11 -32.75 32.29
C THR A 199 49.46 -34.02 31.50
N PHE A 200 48.70 -34.30 30.45
CA PHE A 200 48.95 -35.40 29.51
C PHE A 200 49.48 -34.83 28.19
N LYS A 201 50.64 -35.33 27.75
CA LYS A 201 51.36 -34.94 26.53
C LYS A 201 51.78 -36.17 25.71
N GLY A 202 52.20 -35.93 24.47
CA GLY A 202 52.65 -36.98 23.55
C GLY A 202 51.49 -37.55 22.75
N ALA A 203 51.81 -38.35 21.72
CA ALA A 203 50.82 -38.89 20.78
C ALA A 203 50.15 -40.20 21.26
N GLY A 204 50.45 -40.62 22.48
CA GLY A 204 49.98 -41.86 23.08
C GLY A 204 48.59 -41.77 23.71
N THR A 205 48.19 -42.91 24.29
CA THR A 205 46.94 -43.07 25.03
C THR A 205 47.25 -43.38 26.47
N THR A 206 46.84 -42.51 27.39
CA THR A 206 46.87 -42.81 28.82
C THR A 206 45.48 -43.24 29.29
N VAL A 207 45.41 -44.38 29.97
CA VAL A 207 44.20 -44.92 30.58
C VAL A 207 44.31 -44.80 32.09
N LEU A 208 43.40 -44.05 32.71
CA LEU A 208 43.25 -44.03 34.16
C LEU A 208 42.05 -44.93 34.50
N SER A 209 42.32 -46.08 35.13
CA SER A 209 41.31 -47.09 35.49
C SER A 209 41.15 -47.29 37.00
N GLY A 210 41.78 -46.42 37.80
CA GLY A 210 41.68 -46.42 39.26
C GLY A 210 40.33 -45.88 39.75
N ASN A 211 39.77 -46.52 40.79
CA ASN A 211 38.44 -46.20 41.32
C ASN A 211 38.28 -44.82 42.00
N SER A 212 39.37 -44.08 42.19
CA SER A 212 39.37 -42.73 42.77
C SER A 212 40.51 -41.89 42.19
N VAL A 213 40.14 -40.80 41.51
CA VAL A 213 41.05 -39.71 41.10
C VAL A 213 40.58 -38.42 41.75
N SER A 214 41.47 -37.74 42.49
CA SER A 214 41.23 -36.45 43.15
C SER A 214 42.48 -35.57 43.05
N ILE A 215 42.52 -34.68 42.05
CA ILE A 215 43.64 -33.78 41.75
C ILE A 215 43.14 -32.36 41.48
N GLY A 216 44.04 -31.37 41.54
CA GLY A 216 43.71 -29.94 41.47
C GLY A 216 43.35 -29.41 40.09
N SER A 217 43.84 -30.01 39.01
CA SER A 217 43.42 -29.71 37.63
C SER A 217 43.75 -30.84 36.65
N LEU A 218 43.11 -30.81 35.48
CA LEU A 218 43.33 -31.77 34.39
C LEU A 218 43.66 -31.02 33.10
N GLN A 219 44.74 -31.40 32.44
CA GLN A 219 45.14 -30.83 31.15
C GLN A 219 45.43 -31.98 30.17
N VAL A 220 44.69 -32.07 29.07
CA VAL A 220 44.99 -32.96 27.94
C VAL A 220 45.44 -32.09 26.77
N ASP A 221 46.74 -32.13 26.45
CA ASP A 221 47.29 -31.31 25.37
C ASP A 221 46.89 -31.86 23.99
N SER A 222 47.05 -31.02 22.96
CA SER A 222 46.70 -31.40 21.59
C SER A 222 47.56 -32.57 21.09
N GLY A 223 46.91 -33.56 20.49
CA GLY A 223 47.52 -34.81 20.04
C GLY A 223 47.52 -35.94 21.09
N SER A 224 47.26 -35.64 22.35
CA SER A 224 47.21 -36.65 23.43
C SER A 224 45.83 -37.25 23.61
N THR A 225 45.78 -38.53 24.00
CA THR A 225 44.52 -39.22 24.33
C THR A 225 44.50 -39.63 25.80
N LEU A 226 43.46 -39.21 26.52
CA LEU A 226 43.17 -39.62 27.89
C LEU A 226 41.86 -40.42 27.91
N ILE A 227 41.93 -41.68 28.34
CA ILE A 227 40.77 -42.54 28.58
C ILE A 227 40.55 -42.67 30.08
N LEU A 228 39.31 -42.46 30.50
CA LEU A 228 38.88 -42.44 31.89
C LEU A 228 37.90 -43.59 32.16
N GLU A 229 38.33 -44.57 32.95
CA GLU A 229 37.59 -45.77 33.31
C GLU A 229 37.47 -45.89 34.85
N GLY A 230 36.44 -46.58 35.33
CA GLY A 230 36.19 -46.77 36.77
C GLY A 230 35.17 -45.80 37.36
N SER A 231 34.60 -46.18 38.51
CA SER A 231 33.26 -45.70 38.91
C SER A 231 33.16 -44.20 39.27
N LYS A 232 34.23 -43.57 39.78
CA LYS A 232 34.18 -42.18 40.27
C LYS A 232 35.52 -41.45 40.12
N MET A 233 35.50 -40.29 39.47
CA MET A 233 36.58 -39.31 39.49
C MET A 233 36.02 -37.97 39.94
N GLN A 234 36.58 -37.42 41.01
CA GLN A 234 36.08 -36.22 41.68
C GLN A 234 37.18 -35.18 41.73
N MET A 235 37.09 -34.18 40.87
CA MET A 235 38.06 -33.10 40.81
C MET A 235 37.65 -31.98 41.76
N ALA A 236 38.09 -32.09 43.02
CA ALA A 236 37.56 -31.33 44.16
C ALA A 236 37.63 -29.80 44.05
N THR A 237 38.53 -29.24 43.23
CA THR A 237 38.74 -27.79 43.06
C THR A 237 39.02 -27.38 41.60
N ALA A 238 38.82 -28.28 40.64
CA ALA A 238 39.50 -28.19 39.36
C ALA A 238 38.79 -27.40 38.26
N TYR A 239 39.63 -26.80 37.40
CA TYR A 239 39.37 -26.66 35.98
C TYR A 239 39.93 -27.89 35.24
N ALA A 240 39.25 -28.32 34.18
CA ALA A 240 39.82 -29.23 33.19
C ALA A 240 39.90 -28.54 31.83
N ASN A 241 40.99 -28.71 31.09
CA ASN A 241 41.06 -28.36 29.68
C ASN A 241 41.37 -29.60 28.84
N ASN A 242 40.62 -29.81 27.77
CA ASN A 242 40.90 -30.84 26.77
C ASN A 242 41.13 -30.18 25.41
N ALA A 243 42.38 -30.20 24.94
CA ALA A 243 42.78 -29.84 23.58
C ALA A 243 43.13 -31.06 22.71
N GLY A 244 43.15 -32.26 23.32
CA GLY A 244 43.37 -33.57 22.68
C GLY A 244 42.09 -34.39 22.62
N ILE A 245 42.16 -35.65 23.02
CA ILE A 245 41.00 -36.56 23.13
C ILE A 245 40.79 -36.92 24.60
N LEU A 246 39.58 -36.69 25.11
CA LEU A 246 39.12 -37.13 26.42
C LEU A 246 37.97 -38.13 26.25
N ALA A 247 38.14 -39.37 26.70
CA ALA A 247 37.14 -40.43 26.56
C ALA A 247 36.63 -40.90 27.93
N LEU A 248 35.30 -40.93 28.12
CA LEU A 248 34.64 -41.40 29.35
C LEU A 248 34.04 -42.81 29.15
N GLY A 249 34.53 -43.81 29.87
CA GLY A 249 33.96 -45.16 29.90
C GLY A 249 32.52 -45.19 30.45
N ALA A 250 31.76 -46.23 30.10
CA ALA A 250 30.30 -46.29 30.34
C ALA A 250 29.87 -46.22 31.82
N ASN A 251 30.72 -46.66 32.75
CA ASN A 251 30.46 -46.59 34.19
C ASN A 251 31.20 -45.42 34.87
N THR A 252 31.79 -44.52 34.09
CA THR A 252 32.67 -43.46 34.60
C THR A 252 31.88 -42.20 34.92
N THR A 253 32.01 -41.66 36.13
CA THR A 253 31.55 -40.29 36.45
C THR A 253 32.75 -39.37 36.64
N LEU A 254 32.90 -38.37 35.77
CA LEU A 254 33.85 -37.28 35.91
C LEU A 254 33.15 -36.04 36.49
N SER A 255 33.45 -35.70 37.74
CA SER A 255 32.87 -34.53 38.43
C SER A 255 33.88 -33.39 38.50
N ILE A 256 33.52 -32.20 38.00
CA ILE A 256 34.43 -31.04 37.89
C ILE A 256 33.76 -29.78 38.42
N ALA A 257 34.34 -29.17 39.46
CA ALA A 257 33.76 -28.03 40.15
C ALA A 257 33.70 -26.74 39.29
N ASN A 258 34.78 -26.40 38.58
CA ASN A 258 34.88 -25.16 37.80
C ASN A 258 34.68 -25.37 36.28
N GLY A 259 34.26 -26.58 35.88
CA GLY A 259 33.94 -26.95 34.51
C GLY A 259 35.10 -27.43 33.64
N LEU A 260 34.72 -28.02 32.49
CA LEU A 260 35.60 -28.50 31.42
C LEU A 260 35.58 -27.50 30.26
N ALA A 261 36.75 -26.98 29.88
CA ALA A 261 36.98 -26.30 28.61
C ALA A 261 37.41 -27.33 27.57
N ASN A 262 36.52 -27.66 26.62
CA ASN A 262 36.82 -28.61 25.54
C ASN A 262 37.08 -27.85 24.23
N SER A 263 38.32 -27.89 23.74
CA SER A 263 38.70 -27.46 22.39
C SER A 263 39.12 -28.64 21.48
N GLY A 264 39.35 -29.81 22.07
CA GLY A 264 39.57 -31.08 21.39
C GLY A 264 38.30 -31.92 21.23
N SER A 265 38.43 -33.25 21.37
CA SER A 265 37.31 -34.19 21.27
C SER A 265 36.95 -34.80 22.62
N LEU A 266 35.69 -34.69 23.02
CA LEU A 266 35.10 -35.42 24.16
C LEU A 266 34.26 -36.58 23.62
N TYR A 267 34.58 -37.82 24.02
CA TYR A 267 33.92 -39.04 23.55
C TYR A 267 33.48 -39.96 24.69
N GLY A 268 32.56 -40.87 24.42
CA GLY A 268 32.29 -42.03 25.27
C GLY A 268 30.86 -42.15 25.78
N ALA A 269 30.67 -42.88 26.87
CA ALA A 269 29.36 -43.24 27.42
C ALA A 269 29.23 -42.96 28.93
N GLY A 270 30.21 -42.30 29.54
CA GLY A 270 30.19 -41.91 30.95
C GLY A 270 29.39 -40.64 31.22
N ILE A 271 29.38 -40.22 32.49
CA ILE A 271 28.72 -39.03 33.01
C ILE A 271 29.75 -37.91 33.23
N LEU A 272 29.47 -36.72 32.70
CA LEU A 272 30.15 -35.48 33.08
C LEU A 272 29.24 -34.69 34.02
N ASN A 273 29.72 -34.43 35.24
CA ASN A 273 29.01 -33.69 36.28
C ASN A 273 29.72 -32.36 36.55
N GLY A 274 29.30 -31.30 35.85
CA GLY A 274 29.90 -29.96 35.91
C GLY A 274 29.57 -29.13 34.65
N ASN A 275 30.08 -27.90 34.61
CA ASN A 275 29.91 -27.02 33.44
C ASN A 275 30.76 -27.47 32.25
N LEU A 276 30.27 -27.27 31.03
CA LEU A 276 30.98 -27.60 29.80
C LEU A 276 31.04 -26.37 28.87
N ASN A 277 32.23 -25.79 28.76
CA ASN A 277 32.56 -24.77 27.77
C ASN A 277 33.14 -25.45 26.53
N ASN A 278 32.30 -25.70 25.53
CA ASN A 278 32.69 -26.43 24.33
C ASN A 278 33.01 -25.49 23.15
N SER A 279 34.21 -25.68 22.60
CA SER A 279 34.70 -25.13 21.34
C SER A 279 35.21 -26.21 20.38
N GLY A 280 35.26 -27.47 20.83
CA GLY A 280 35.65 -28.65 20.06
C GLY A 280 34.46 -29.57 19.74
N THR A 281 34.72 -30.88 19.63
CA THR A 281 33.69 -31.89 19.35
C THR A 281 33.24 -32.63 20.60
N VAL A 282 31.95 -32.98 20.67
CA VAL A 282 31.37 -33.86 21.69
C VAL A 282 30.55 -34.94 20.98
N SER A 283 30.86 -36.21 21.22
CA SER A 283 30.15 -37.34 20.62
C SER A 283 29.89 -38.42 21.67
N ALA A 284 28.63 -38.83 21.83
CA ALA A 284 28.34 -39.99 22.67
C ALA A 284 28.63 -41.28 21.88
N GLY A 285 29.03 -42.33 22.60
CA GLY A 285 29.04 -43.68 22.04
C GLY A 285 27.60 -44.20 21.86
N SER A 286 27.48 -45.52 21.69
CA SER A 286 26.19 -46.24 21.61
C SER A 286 25.36 -46.22 22.92
N SER A 287 25.71 -45.37 23.88
CA SER A 287 24.96 -45.08 25.10
C SER A 287 25.24 -43.62 25.48
N ALA A 288 24.17 -42.88 25.82
CA ALA A 288 24.24 -41.42 25.91
C ALA A 288 25.11 -40.93 27.07
N ILE A 289 25.94 -39.91 26.79
CA ILE A 289 26.55 -39.09 27.85
C ILE A 289 25.42 -38.33 28.52
N ALA A 290 25.04 -38.76 29.73
CA ALA A 290 24.07 -38.05 30.56
C ALA A 290 24.73 -36.79 31.13
N LEU A 291 24.61 -35.67 30.42
CA LEU A 291 25.12 -34.38 30.85
C LEU A 291 24.17 -33.77 31.91
N SER A 292 24.55 -33.86 33.18
CA SER A 292 23.93 -33.07 34.25
C SER A 292 24.50 -31.64 34.19
N LEU A 293 24.02 -30.87 33.21
CA LEU A 293 24.56 -29.55 32.86
C LEU A 293 24.32 -28.51 33.97
N GLY A 294 25.25 -27.58 34.15
CA GLY A 294 25.05 -26.36 34.95
C GLY A 294 24.92 -25.10 34.10
N ASP A 295 25.75 -24.99 33.05
CA ASP A 295 25.66 -24.00 31.97
C ASP A 295 26.34 -24.56 30.70
N ILE A 296 25.75 -24.31 29.53
CA ILE A 296 26.43 -24.43 28.22
C ILE A 296 26.68 -23.02 27.68
N ARG A 297 27.91 -22.78 27.22
CA ARG A 297 28.33 -21.56 26.52
C ARG A 297 29.26 -21.96 25.38
N THR A 298 28.84 -21.79 24.13
CA THR A 298 29.59 -22.19 22.92
C THR A 298 29.97 -20.98 22.07
N PRO A 299 31.25 -20.59 22.00
CA PRO A 299 31.72 -19.60 21.04
C PRO A 299 31.85 -20.25 19.65
N ALA A 300 30.99 -19.83 18.72
CA ALA A 300 30.93 -20.26 17.31
C ALA A 300 30.34 -21.67 17.03
N ALA A 301 30.10 -21.91 15.73
CA ALA A 301 29.32 -23.03 15.20
C ALA A 301 30.01 -24.40 15.37
N THR A 302 29.82 -25.03 16.53
CA THR A 302 30.29 -26.40 16.83
C THR A 302 29.16 -27.41 16.71
N SER A 303 29.43 -28.55 16.07
CA SER A 303 28.52 -29.71 16.04
C SER A 303 28.46 -30.39 17.41
N PHE A 304 27.26 -30.50 17.98
CA PHE A 304 26.96 -31.09 19.28
C PHE A 304 26.35 -32.49 19.12
N VAL A 305 26.89 -33.46 19.85
CA VAL A 305 26.33 -34.79 20.17
C VAL A 305 25.72 -35.59 19.01
N GLN A 306 26.43 -36.64 18.57
CA GLN A 306 25.77 -37.85 18.08
C GLN A 306 25.17 -38.60 19.27
N SER A 307 23.85 -38.82 19.28
CA SER A 307 23.21 -39.79 20.18
C SER A 307 21.94 -40.38 19.56
N SER A 308 21.78 -41.70 19.66
CA SER A 308 20.56 -42.43 19.28
C SER A 308 19.46 -42.36 20.33
N ALA A 309 19.80 -41.94 21.56
CA ALA A 309 18.87 -41.61 22.64
C ALA A 309 18.80 -40.08 22.82
N ALA A 310 17.64 -39.56 23.24
CA ALA A 310 17.44 -38.13 23.41
C ALA A 310 18.30 -37.54 24.54
N VAL A 311 18.82 -36.33 24.35
CA VAL A 311 19.63 -35.63 25.36
C VAL A 311 18.69 -34.89 26.32
N PRO A 312 18.61 -35.27 27.62
CA PRO A 312 17.75 -34.59 28.58
C PRO A 312 18.37 -33.27 29.06
N ILE A 313 17.72 -32.14 28.78
CA ILE A 313 18.11 -30.85 29.37
C ILE A 313 17.45 -30.73 30.74
N GLY A 314 18.24 -30.91 31.81
CA GLY A 314 17.78 -30.87 33.22
C GLY A 314 17.86 -29.51 33.91
N SER A 315 18.43 -28.50 33.25
CA SER A 315 18.83 -27.21 33.82
C SER A 315 18.85 -26.11 32.74
N ALA A 316 19.54 -24.98 32.96
CA ALA A 316 19.67 -23.91 31.97
C ALA A 316 20.73 -24.24 30.89
N ALA A 317 20.36 -24.06 29.62
CA ALA A 317 21.26 -24.16 28.47
C ALA A 317 21.10 -22.92 27.59
N THR A 318 22.20 -22.18 27.41
CA THR A 318 22.22 -20.97 26.58
C THR A 318 22.76 -21.27 25.19
N VAL A 319 21.96 -20.98 24.17
CA VAL A 319 22.34 -21.10 22.76
C VAL A 319 22.97 -19.77 22.34
N SER A 320 24.29 -19.74 22.17
CA SER A 320 25.05 -18.49 21.92
C SER A 320 25.29 -18.16 20.44
N SER A 321 24.96 -19.07 19.52
CA SER A 321 25.00 -18.88 18.06
C SER A 321 24.19 -19.99 17.38
N THR A 322 24.10 -20.03 16.05
CA THR A 322 23.56 -21.20 15.34
C THR A 322 24.35 -22.46 15.67
N THR A 323 23.73 -23.35 16.45
CA THR A 323 24.33 -24.57 17.01
C THR A 323 23.58 -25.78 16.47
N THR A 324 24.28 -26.86 16.11
CA THR A 324 23.65 -28.07 15.54
C THR A 324 23.76 -29.25 16.50
N LEU A 325 22.62 -29.80 16.94
CA LEU A 325 22.48 -31.08 17.66
C LEU A 325 22.27 -32.22 16.65
N ASN A 326 23.23 -33.16 16.60
CA ASN A 326 23.22 -34.32 15.70
C ASN A 326 22.49 -35.53 16.31
N GLY A 327 21.30 -35.30 16.89
CA GLY A 327 20.52 -36.30 17.62
C GLY A 327 19.14 -35.78 18.01
N ASN A 328 18.41 -36.53 18.84
CA ASN A 328 17.08 -36.14 19.32
C ASN A 328 17.16 -35.15 20.49
N LEU A 329 16.31 -34.12 20.48
CA LEU A 329 16.18 -33.16 21.58
C LEU A 329 15.05 -33.60 22.52
N ALA A 330 15.32 -33.65 23.84
CA ALA A 330 14.26 -33.76 24.85
C ALA A 330 14.49 -32.81 26.01
N GLN A 331 13.67 -31.76 26.12
CA GLN A 331 13.71 -30.84 27.24
C GLN A 331 12.86 -31.36 28.40
N THR A 332 13.45 -31.46 29.59
CA THR A 332 12.72 -31.89 30.80
C THR A 332 11.84 -30.77 31.35
N SER A 333 10.91 -31.09 32.27
CA SER A 333 10.02 -30.12 32.90
C SER A 333 10.73 -28.96 33.62
N ASN A 334 12.00 -29.15 34.01
CA ASN A 334 12.80 -28.15 34.72
C ASN A 334 13.88 -27.51 33.83
N GLY A 335 14.08 -28.04 32.61
CA GLY A 335 15.06 -27.53 31.67
C GLY A 335 14.66 -26.15 31.15
N THR A 336 15.64 -25.27 30.94
CA THR A 336 15.44 -23.94 30.35
C THR A 336 16.32 -23.79 29.11
N LEU A 337 15.71 -23.55 27.95
CA LEU A 337 16.43 -23.13 26.74
C LEU A 337 16.47 -21.61 26.67
N ALA A 338 17.66 -21.03 26.50
CA ALA A 338 17.85 -19.59 26.36
C ALA A 338 18.39 -19.21 24.97
N PHE A 339 17.75 -18.24 24.32
CA PHE A 339 18.11 -17.72 23.00
C PHE A 339 18.28 -16.19 23.03
N GLY A 340 19.07 -15.62 22.12
CA GLY A 340 19.14 -14.20 21.83
C GLY A 340 18.50 -13.84 20.48
N ILE A 341 17.82 -12.69 20.41
CA ILE A 341 17.32 -12.08 19.17
C ILE A 341 17.75 -10.61 19.05
N THR A 342 17.99 -10.16 17.82
CA THR A 342 18.27 -8.77 17.43
C THR A 342 17.55 -8.48 16.11
N PRO A 343 17.35 -7.22 15.69
CA PRO A 343 16.59 -6.88 14.48
C PRO A 343 17.04 -7.56 13.18
N THR A 344 18.27 -8.09 13.13
CA THR A 344 18.88 -8.70 11.93
C THR A 344 19.41 -10.12 12.14
N SER A 345 19.35 -10.67 13.35
CA SER A 345 19.91 -11.99 13.65
C SER A 345 19.34 -12.63 14.91
N ASN A 346 19.39 -13.96 14.99
CA ASN A 346 19.08 -14.70 16.20
C ASN A 346 20.06 -15.85 16.43
N THR A 347 20.11 -16.31 17.67
CA THR A 347 20.69 -17.62 18.02
C THR A 347 19.68 -18.72 17.70
N GLN A 348 20.14 -19.86 17.22
CA GLN A 348 19.28 -20.95 16.73
C GLN A 348 19.86 -22.31 17.14
N LEU A 349 18.99 -23.25 17.52
CA LEU A 349 19.35 -24.65 17.71
C LEU A 349 18.78 -25.50 16.56
N ALA A 350 19.65 -25.93 15.65
CA ALA A 350 19.33 -26.88 14.60
C ALA A 350 19.38 -28.31 15.17
N VAL A 351 18.41 -29.16 14.85
CA VAL A 351 18.30 -30.53 15.39
C VAL A 351 18.15 -31.51 14.24
N SER A 352 19.08 -32.47 14.09
CA SER A 352 19.07 -33.45 12.98
C SER A 352 18.47 -34.81 13.34
N GLY A 353 18.02 -35.00 14.59
CA GLY A 353 17.37 -36.23 15.05
C GLY A 353 16.01 -36.47 14.38
N SER A 354 15.35 -37.57 14.75
CA SER A 354 13.98 -37.89 14.37
C SER A 354 12.91 -37.37 15.35
N SER A 355 13.32 -36.72 16.45
CA SER A 355 12.40 -36.21 17.46
C SER A 355 12.90 -34.93 18.13
N VAL A 356 11.99 -33.96 18.28
CA VAL A 356 12.14 -32.70 19.02
C VAL A 356 11.03 -32.65 20.06
N GLN A 357 11.37 -32.82 21.33
CA GLN A 357 10.44 -32.67 22.45
C GLN A 357 10.72 -31.37 23.21
N ALA A 358 9.81 -30.41 23.06
CA ALA A 358 9.78 -29.16 23.83
C ALA A 358 9.08 -29.38 25.18
N GLY A 359 9.53 -28.65 26.20
CA GLY A 359 9.04 -28.76 27.58
C GLY A 359 9.71 -27.74 28.48
N GLY A 360 9.36 -27.69 29.76
CA GLY A 360 9.99 -26.79 30.72
C GLY A 360 9.87 -25.32 30.32
N ASN A 361 10.98 -24.58 30.34
CA ASN A 361 10.99 -23.13 30.15
C ASN A 361 11.71 -22.69 28.85
N LEU A 362 11.22 -21.58 28.26
CA LEU A 362 11.89 -20.82 27.21
C LEU A 362 12.27 -19.43 27.73
N PHE A 363 13.51 -19.02 27.51
CA PHE A 363 13.98 -17.66 27.75
C PHE A 363 14.48 -17.04 26.44
N VAL A 364 14.06 -15.83 26.12
CA VAL A 364 14.52 -15.09 24.93
C VAL A 364 14.97 -13.69 25.35
N GLN A 365 16.24 -13.38 25.10
CA GLN A 365 16.81 -12.06 25.31
C GLN A 365 16.84 -11.30 23.98
N ALA A 366 15.92 -10.35 23.82
CA ALA A 366 15.98 -9.37 22.76
C ALA A 366 17.01 -8.27 23.09
N SER A 367 17.65 -7.73 22.05
CA SER A 367 18.63 -6.63 22.18
C SER A 367 18.62 -5.75 20.94
N GLY A 368 18.60 -4.43 21.15
CA GLY A 368 18.60 -3.44 20.07
C GLY A 368 17.31 -3.36 19.25
N MET A 369 16.19 -3.89 19.76
CA MET A 369 14.88 -3.77 19.10
C MET A 369 14.41 -2.31 19.06
N SER A 370 13.70 -1.95 17.99
CA SER A 370 13.20 -0.60 17.74
C SER A 370 11.89 -0.67 16.97
N THR A 371 10.91 0.13 17.38
CA THR A 371 9.61 0.28 16.72
C THR A 371 9.59 1.50 15.79
N GLY A 372 8.66 1.50 14.84
CA GLY A 372 8.39 2.59 13.91
C GLY A 372 8.97 2.40 12.50
N PRO A 373 8.71 3.38 11.60
CA PRO A 373 9.06 3.31 10.17
C PRO A 373 10.55 3.07 9.92
N GLY A 374 10.86 2.25 8.92
CA GLY A 374 12.22 1.76 8.63
C GLY A 374 12.51 0.38 9.21
N ASN A 375 11.66 -0.15 10.09
CA ASN A 375 11.69 -1.53 10.57
C ASN A 375 10.60 -2.37 9.89
N ASN A 376 10.76 -3.70 9.87
CA ASN A 376 9.69 -4.59 9.43
C ASN A 376 8.54 -4.61 10.44
N LEU A 377 7.29 -4.61 9.97
CA LEU A 377 6.08 -4.72 10.79
C LEU A 377 6.08 -5.99 11.65
N ARG A 378 6.56 -7.12 11.12
CA ARG A 378 6.76 -8.36 11.86
C ARG A 378 8.11 -8.98 11.49
N THR A 379 8.89 -9.36 12.50
CA THR A 379 10.14 -10.12 12.29
C THR A 379 10.02 -11.48 12.96
N THR A 380 10.16 -12.55 12.18
CA THR A 380 10.04 -13.93 12.65
C THR A 380 11.40 -14.60 12.71
N TYR A 381 11.76 -15.13 13.87
CA TYR A 381 13.05 -15.76 14.16
C TYR A 381 12.88 -17.25 14.44
N THR A 382 13.68 -18.10 13.80
CA THR A 382 13.67 -19.55 14.03
C THR A 382 14.55 -19.90 15.23
N LEU A 383 13.95 -20.16 16.39
CA LEU A 383 14.67 -20.54 17.61
C LEU A 383 15.15 -21.99 17.53
N LEU A 384 14.25 -22.90 17.14
CA LEU A 384 14.51 -24.32 16.94
C LEU A 384 14.21 -24.70 15.49
N ASN A 385 15.10 -25.46 14.86
CA ASN A 385 14.98 -25.89 13.47
C ASN A 385 15.28 -27.38 13.32
N GLY A 386 14.26 -28.21 13.16
CA GLY A 386 14.43 -29.60 12.79
C GLY A 386 14.93 -29.73 11.35
N THR A 387 16.19 -30.11 11.17
CA THR A 387 16.81 -30.25 9.84
C THR A 387 16.47 -31.57 9.16
N ASN A 388 15.83 -32.49 9.87
CA ASN A 388 15.26 -33.72 9.34
C ASN A 388 13.76 -33.52 9.07
N PRO A 389 13.30 -33.54 7.81
CA PRO A 389 11.88 -33.30 7.47
C PRO A 389 10.94 -34.43 7.94
N ASN A 390 11.47 -35.58 8.38
CA ASN A 390 10.68 -36.68 8.94
C ASN A 390 10.67 -36.68 10.48
N ALA A 391 11.22 -35.66 11.13
CA ALA A 391 11.26 -35.59 12.59
C ALA A 391 9.92 -35.16 13.19
N THR A 392 9.62 -35.63 14.40
CA THR A 392 8.38 -35.27 15.11
C THR A 392 8.62 -34.16 16.14
N LEU A 393 7.84 -33.08 16.05
CA LEU A 393 7.71 -32.09 17.13
C LEU A 393 6.67 -32.57 18.15
N SER A 394 6.99 -32.50 19.43
CA SER A 394 6.08 -32.88 20.51
C SER A 394 6.26 -31.97 21.74
N GLY A 395 5.17 -31.77 22.48
CA GLY A 395 5.15 -30.88 23.64
C GLY A 395 5.20 -29.38 23.29
N GLN A 396 5.12 -28.56 24.33
CA GLN A 396 5.20 -27.10 24.27
C GLN A 396 5.97 -26.62 25.51
N PHE A 397 6.55 -25.42 25.45
CA PHE A 397 7.14 -24.80 26.64
C PHE A 397 6.04 -24.46 27.65
N ALA A 398 6.25 -24.83 28.92
CA ALA A 398 5.31 -24.55 30.01
C ALA A 398 5.39 -23.09 30.49
N ASN A 399 6.57 -22.47 30.40
CA ASN A 399 6.75 -21.04 30.66
C ASN A 399 7.59 -20.41 29.54
N VAL A 400 7.22 -19.20 29.10
CA VAL A 400 7.97 -18.41 28.11
C VAL A 400 8.26 -17.03 28.71
N TRP A 401 9.52 -16.62 28.69
CA TRP A 401 9.98 -15.31 29.16
C TRP A 401 10.79 -14.60 28.09
N VAL A 402 10.23 -13.54 27.53
CA VAL A 402 10.95 -12.65 26.61
C VAL A 402 11.31 -11.36 27.36
N ARG A 403 12.57 -10.93 27.25
CA ARG A 403 13.08 -9.69 27.88
C ARG A 403 13.82 -8.83 26.86
N GLY A 404 13.79 -7.51 27.04
CA GLY A 404 14.52 -6.56 26.19
C GLY A 404 13.82 -6.20 24.87
N LEU A 405 12.53 -6.51 24.73
CA LEU A 405 11.67 -5.93 23.69
C LEU A 405 11.55 -4.41 23.91
N ALA A 406 11.29 -3.67 22.83
CA ALA A 406 10.97 -2.25 22.92
C ALA A 406 9.61 -2.03 23.57
N ALA A 407 9.37 -0.81 24.08
CA ALA A 407 8.06 -0.45 24.62
C ALA A 407 7.00 -0.50 23.51
N GLY A 408 5.92 -1.26 23.73
CA GLY A 408 4.89 -1.50 22.72
C GLY A 408 5.24 -2.56 21.67
N GLU A 409 6.18 -3.48 21.94
CA GLU A 409 6.33 -4.74 21.19
C GLU A 409 5.73 -5.92 21.95
N VAL A 410 5.10 -6.82 21.19
CA VAL A 410 4.58 -8.11 21.65
C VAL A 410 5.19 -9.24 20.80
N TYR A 411 4.96 -10.48 21.23
CA TYR A 411 5.47 -11.67 20.54
C TYR A 411 4.42 -12.78 20.47
N ASP A 412 4.53 -13.60 19.43
CA ASP A 412 3.84 -14.89 19.29
C ASP A 412 4.85 -16.03 19.09
N LEU A 413 4.50 -17.24 19.55
CA LEU A 413 5.34 -18.43 19.48
C LEU A 413 4.66 -19.55 18.67
N THR A 414 5.12 -19.74 17.44
CA THR A 414 4.51 -20.66 16.48
C THR A 414 5.28 -22.00 16.41
N TYR A 415 4.54 -23.11 16.46
CA TYR A 415 5.07 -24.48 16.32
C TYR A 415 4.70 -25.00 14.93
N VAL A 416 5.69 -25.34 14.09
CA VAL A 416 5.52 -25.60 12.63
C VAL A 416 5.81 -27.05 12.29
N SER A 417 5.16 -27.58 11.24
CA SER A 417 5.20 -29.00 10.84
C SER A 417 6.55 -29.54 10.38
N ASP A 418 7.48 -28.69 9.92
CA ASP A 418 8.86 -29.08 9.54
C ASP A 418 9.81 -28.90 10.73
N PRO A 419 9.65 -29.72 11.79
CA PRO A 419 9.60 -29.33 13.20
C PRO A 419 10.42 -28.08 13.57
N GLN A 420 9.84 -26.89 13.38
CA GLN A 420 10.41 -25.61 13.81
C GLN A 420 9.63 -25.02 14.99
N ILE A 421 10.33 -24.26 15.83
CA ILE A 421 9.68 -23.31 16.75
C ILE A 421 10.17 -21.91 16.39
N LEU A 422 9.21 -21.07 16.03
CA LEU A 422 9.42 -19.69 15.59
C LEU A 422 8.93 -18.73 16.67
N ILE A 423 9.64 -17.62 16.88
CA ILE A 423 9.11 -16.46 17.60
C ILE A 423 8.93 -15.31 16.63
N SER A 424 7.73 -14.75 16.56
CA SER A 424 7.42 -13.55 15.79
C SER A 424 7.32 -12.36 16.72
N VAL A 425 8.04 -11.27 16.45
CA VAL A 425 7.94 -10.00 17.18
C VAL A 425 7.34 -8.93 16.26
N TYR A 426 6.42 -8.15 16.80
CA TYR A 426 5.66 -7.11 16.11
C TYR A 426 5.15 -6.06 17.12
N PRO A 427 4.79 -4.84 16.69
CA PRO A 427 4.29 -3.83 17.61
C PRO A 427 2.84 -4.12 18.04
N ASP A 428 2.50 -3.67 19.25
CA ASP A 428 1.19 -3.81 19.88
C ASP A 428 0.30 -2.60 19.60
N ALA A 429 -0.92 -2.85 19.11
CA ALA A 429 -1.93 -1.85 18.78
C ALA A 429 -1.39 -0.63 18.00
N TYR A 430 -0.45 -0.81 17.08
CA TYR A 430 0.24 0.30 16.41
C TYR A 430 -0.71 1.11 15.53
N PHE A 431 -1.47 0.46 14.65
CA PHE A 431 -2.39 1.16 13.77
C PHE A 431 -3.49 1.89 14.56
N HIS A 432 -4.04 1.25 15.60
CA HIS A 432 -4.98 1.86 16.54
C HIS A 432 -4.40 3.10 17.23
N ASN A 433 -3.16 3.02 17.74
CA ASN A 433 -2.52 4.12 18.48
C ASN A 433 -2.15 5.31 17.58
N MET A 434 -2.02 5.11 16.26
CA MET A 434 -1.71 6.16 15.30
C MET A 434 -2.96 6.84 14.71
N ALA A 435 -4.15 6.31 14.99
CA ALA A 435 -5.43 6.83 14.52
C ALA A 435 -5.91 8.07 15.30
N GLN A 436 -6.38 9.07 14.55
CA GLN A 436 -6.88 10.35 15.06
C GLN A 436 -8.40 10.31 15.27
N THR A 437 -9.15 9.83 14.28
CA THR A 437 -10.61 9.68 14.35
C THR A 437 -11.03 8.34 15.00
N ALA A 438 -12.31 8.16 15.29
CA ALA A 438 -12.82 6.86 15.75
C ALA A 438 -12.97 5.87 14.58
N ASN A 439 -13.34 6.32 13.38
CA ASN A 439 -13.33 5.50 12.15
C ASN A 439 -11.93 4.90 11.91
N GLU A 440 -10.87 5.72 12.00
CA GLU A 440 -9.48 5.26 11.89
C GLU A 440 -9.08 4.29 13.01
N ARG A 441 -9.59 4.44 14.24
CA ARG A 441 -9.31 3.51 15.36
C ARG A 441 -9.97 2.15 15.16
N GLU A 442 -11.18 2.12 14.61
CA GLU A 442 -11.87 0.87 14.24
C GLU A 442 -11.08 0.11 13.17
N VAL A 443 -10.68 0.80 12.09
CA VAL A 443 -9.77 0.27 11.06
C VAL A 443 -8.47 -0.24 11.68
N GLY A 444 -7.78 0.60 12.45
CA GLY A 444 -6.49 0.27 13.06
C GLY A 444 -6.55 -0.98 13.95
N THR A 445 -7.62 -1.14 14.73
CA THR A 445 -7.86 -2.34 15.56
C THR A 445 -7.93 -3.61 14.72
N VAL A 446 -8.62 -3.58 13.57
CA VAL A 446 -8.69 -4.73 12.66
C VAL A 446 -7.32 -5.03 12.04
N LEU A 447 -6.60 -4.01 11.58
CA LEU A 447 -5.26 -4.17 11.01
C LEU A 447 -4.29 -4.78 12.05
N ASP A 448 -4.25 -4.24 13.27
CA ASP A 448 -3.41 -4.72 14.37
C ASP A 448 -3.73 -6.19 14.73
N SER A 449 -5.02 -6.55 14.81
CA SER A 449 -5.44 -7.94 15.09
C SER A 449 -4.98 -8.95 14.01
N THR A 450 -4.65 -8.44 12.82
CA THR A 450 -4.25 -9.23 11.65
C THR A 450 -2.73 -9.35 11.52
N VAL A 451 -1.96 -8.46 12.15
CA VAL A 451 -0.49 -8.47 12.13
C VAL A 451 0.14 -9.81 12.50
N PRO A 452 -0.35 -10.60 13.50
CA PRO A 452 0.28 -11.88 13.84
C PRO A 452 0.19 -12.92 12.71
N SER A 453 -0.95 -12.98 12.02
CA SER A 453 -1.31 -14.06 11.07
C SER A 453 -1.17 -13.67 9.59
N ALA A 454 -1.00 -12.38 9.27
CA ALA A 454 -0.87 -11.91 7.89
C ALA A 454 0.28 -12.58 7.15
N THR A 455 0.02 -13.07 5.93
CA THR A 455 1.02 -13.66 5.03
C THR A 455 0.87 -13.12 3.60
N GLY A 456 1.86 -13.38 2.74
CA GLY A 456 1.79 -13.03 1.31
C GLY A 456 1.54 -11.54 1.03
N SER A 457 0.60 -11.25 0.13
CA SER A 457 0.23 -9.89 -0.26
C SER A 457 -0.31 -9.05 0.89
N LEU A 458 -1.14 -9.63 1.78
CA LEU A 458 -1.71 -8.94 2.94
C LEU A 458 -0.60 -8.44 3.88
N TYR A 459 0.40 -9.27 4.17
CA TYR A 459 1.55 -8.82 4.96
C TYR A 459 2.30 -7.67 4.29
N ASN A 460 2.53 -7.74 2.97
CA ASN A 460 3.22 -6.68 2.24
C ASN A 460 2.43 -5.36 2.25
N GLN A 461 1.10 -5.40 2.18
CA GLN A 461 0.25 -4.21 2.28
C GLN A 461 0.28 -3.61 3.69
N LEU A 462 0.09 -4.42 4.74
CA LEU A 462 0.20 -3.95 6.12
C LEU A 462 1.60 -3.38 6.42
N ASN A 463 2.66 -4.04 5.96
CA ASN A 463 4.02 -3.55 6.13
C ASN A 463 4.27 -2.24 5.36
N SER A 464 3.63 -2.04 4.20
CA SER A 464 3.71 -0.78 3.44
C SER A 464 3.02 0.36 4.17
N LEU A 465 1.85 0.12 4.80
CA LEU A 465 1.21 1.08 5.71
C LEU A 465 2.11 1.38 6.91
N TYR A 466 2.75 0.37 7.52
CA TYR A 466 3.68 0.55 8.64
C TYR A 466 4.92 1.40 8.30
N GLN A 467 5.36 1.43 7.03
CA GLN A 467 6.44 2.33 6.60
C GLN A 467 6.02 3.80 6.47
N LEU A 468 4.72 4.13 6.54
CA LEU A 468 4.26 5.51 6.40
C LEU A 468 4.61 6.35 7.64
N PRO A 469 5.03 7.63 7.46
CA PRO A 469 5.10 8.60 8.54
C PRO A 469 3.75 8.76 9.25
N ALA A 470 3.78 9.06 10.55
CA ALA A 470 2.61 9.18 11.43
C ALA A 470 1.38 9.89 10.81
N GLY A 471 1.57 11.09 10.27
CA GLY A 471 0.48 11.87 9.67
C GLY A 471 -0.03 11.33 8.33
N GLN A 472 0.78 10.55 7.60
CA GLN A 472 0.35 9.86 6.38
C GLN A 472 -0.36 8.55 6.68
N LEU A 473 -0.03 7.89 7.80
CA LEU A 473 -0.69 6.65 8.22
C LEU A 473 -2.16 6.89 8.61
N ALA A 474 -2.45 7.93 9.40
CA ALA A 474 -3.84 8.31 9.72
C ALA A 474 -4.67 8.57 8.46
N ALA A 475 -4.13 9.39 7.53
CA ALA A 475 -4.77 9.65 6.24
C ALA A 475 -4.95 8.37 5.39
N ALA A 476 -3.99 7.44 5.41
CA ALA A 476 -4.10 6.18 4.69
C ALA A 476 -5.16 5.23 5.30
N MET A 477 -5.33 5.24 6.63
CA MET A 477 -6.40 4.48 7.30
C MET A 477 -7.78 5.07 7.00
N ASN A 478 -7.92 6.40 7.01
CA ASN A 478 -9.13 7.10 6.57
C ASN A 478 -9.44 6.81 5.08
N GLN A 479 -8.44 6.74 4.20
CA GLN A 479 -8.65 6.34 2.80
C GLN A 479 -9.14 4.90 2.61
N ILE A 480 -9.02 4.01 3.60
CA ILE A 480 -9.48 2.61 3.52
C ILE A 480 -10.59 2.28 4.53
N ASP A 481 -11.25 3.30 5.11
CA ASP A 481 -12.36 3.09 6.04
C ASP A 481 -13.65 2.65 5.32
N GLY A 482 -13.98 3.24 4.18
CA GLY A 482 -15.23 3.02 3.46
C GLY A 482 -16.36 3.98 3.83
N GLU A 483 -16.06 5.14 4.44
CA GLU A 483 -17.07 6.11 4.92
C GLU A 483 -17.98 6.64 3.80
N ILE A 484 -17.48 6.77 2.56
CA ILE A 484 -18.30 7.16 1.39
C ILE A 484 -19.48 6.20 1.17
N TYR A 485 -19.37 4.95 1.62
CA TYR A 485 -20.47 3.98 1.56
C TYR A 485 -21.52 4.24 2.63
N ALA A 486 -21.15 4.75 3.81
CA ALA A 486 -22.09 5.15 4.85
C ALA A 486 -22.81 6.46 4.50
N ASP A 487 -22.14 7.38 3.79
CA ASP A 487 -22.73 8.65 3.33
C ASP A 487 -23.67 8.49 2.12
N ALA A 488 -23.53 7.40 1.34
CA ALA A 488 -24.21 7.22 0.05
C ALA A 488 -25.74 7.43 0.11
N PRO A 489 -26.50 6.88 1.08
CA PRO A 489 -27.94 7.12 1.15
C PRO A 489 -28.30 8.60 1.40
N GLY A 490 -27.48 9.32 2.17
CA GLY A 490 -27.66 10.74 2.45
C GLY A 490 -27.41 11.62 1.22
N ILE A 491 -26.40 11.26 0.41
CA ILE A 491 -26.08 11.91 -0.87
C ILE A 491 -27.23 11.69 -1.88
N LEU A 492 -27.66 10.44 -2.05
CA LEU A 492 -28.72 10.07 -3.00
C LEU A 492 -30.07 10.66 -2.61
N TYR A 493 -30.39 10.71 -1.31
CA TYR A 493 -31.57 11.44 -0.82
C TYR A 493 -31.56 12.90 -1.25
N ASN A 494 -30.45 13.63 -1.06
CA ASN A 494 -30.38 15.04 -1.42
C ASN A 494 -30.57 15.26 -2.93
N ALA A 495 -29.96 14.40 -3.76
CA ALA A 495 -30.13 14.44 -5.21
C ALA A 495 -31.60 14.24 -5.62
N VAL A 496 -32.21 13.13 -5.19
CA VAL A 496 -33.58 12.74 -5.58
C VAL A 496 -34.63 13.69 -5.00
N SER A 497 -34.43 14.20 -3.79
CA SER A 497 -35.34 15.15 -3.13
C SER A 497 -35.43 16.49 -3.85
N ASP A 498 -34.34 16.95 -4.49
CA ASP A 498 -34.33 18.16 -5.31
C ASP A 498 -34.82 17.92 -6.74
N THR A 499 -34.52 16.77 -7.36
CA THR A 499 -34.98 16.47 -8.72
C THR A 499 -36.47 16.17 -8.81
N TRP A 500 -37.12 15.77 -7.70
CA TRP A 500 -38.59 15.67 -7.63
C TRP A 500 -39.32 17.01 -7.46
N ALA A 501 -38.61 18.08 -7.10
CA ALA A 501 -39.24 19.33 -6.71
C ALA A 501 -40.03 20.11 -7.79
N PRO A 502 -39.79 19.95 -9.11
CA PRO A 502 -40.71 20.46 -10.13
C PRO A 502 -42.13 19.88 -9.98
N VAL A 503 -42.25 18.61 -9.55
CA VAL A 503 -43.56 17.99 -9.29
C VAL A 503 -44.21 18.56 -8.04
N TYR A 504 -43.42 18.92 -7.01
CA TYR A 504 -43.95 19.62 -5.83
C TYR A 504 -44.54 21.00 -6.15
N ALA A 505 -44.14 21.63 -7.27
CA ALA A 505 -44.78 22.85 -7.78
C ALA A 505 -46.09 22.58 -8.55
N ARG A 506 -46.24 21.40 -9.17
CA ARG A 506 -47.52 20.94 -9.77
C ARG A 506 -48.58 20.62 -8.70
N MET A 507 -48.14 20.16 -7.53
CA MET A 507 -48.97 19.79 -6.36
C MET A 507 -49.49 21.02 -5.58
N GLY A 508 -50.31 21.86 -6.22
CA GLY A 508 -51.17 22.83 -5.54
C GLY A 508 -50.66 24.26 -5.44
N LEU A 509 -49.91 24.75 -6.45
CA LEU A 509 -49.36 26.13 -6.51
C LEU A 509 -49.57 26.86 -7.86
N SER A 510 -50.60 26.50 -8.64
CA SER A 510 -50.98 27.20 -9.88
C SER A 510 -52.17 28.17 -9.72
N ALA A 511 -52.42 28.66 -8.51
CA ALA A 511 -53.55 29.52 -8.15
C ALA A 511 -53.27 31.04 -8.28
N THR A 512 -52.47 31.45 -9.28
CA THR A 512 -52.14 32.87 -9.56
C THR A 512 -52.40 33.27 -11.02
N GLN A 513 -53.49 32.77 -11.61
CA GLN A 513 -54.10 33.37 -12.79
C GLN A 513 -55.60 33.52 -12.56
N GLY A 514 -56.09 34.76 -12.59
CA GLY A 514 -57.47 35.08 -12.32
C GLY A 514 -58.35 34.83 -13.54
N GLY A 515 -59.46 34.11 -13.35
CA GLY A 515 -60.53 33.99 -14.35
C GLY A 515 -60.40 32.77 -15.27
N GLN A 516 -61.38 31.87 -15.12
CA GLN A 516 -61.67 30.72 -16.00
C GLN A 516 -60.56 29.65 -16.12
N SER A 517 -60.81 28.50 -15.48
CA SER A 517 -60.18 27.23 -15.86
C SER A 517 -60.53 26.93 -17.32
N PRO A 518 -59.55 26.68 -18.20
CA PRO A 518 -59.80 25.99 -19.46
C PRO A 518 -60.46 24.63 -19.20
N ALA A 519 -61.20 24.12 -20.17
CA ALA A 519 -61.97 22.89 -20.01
C ALA A 519 -61.11 21.65 -20.31
N ASN A 520 -60.97 20.75 -19.33
CA ASN A 520 -60.53 19.35 -19.44
C ASN A 520 -59.24 19.03 -20.25
N ALA A 521 -58.45 20.04 -20.60
CA ALA A 521 -57.35 19.89 -21.54
C ALA A 521 -56.03 19.54 -20.83
N PRO A 522 -55.22 18.63 -21.40
CA PRO A 522 -53.97 18.21 -20.77
C PRO A 522 -52.95 19.35 -20.70
N HIS A 523 -52.13 19.32 -19.66
CA HIS A 523 -50.90 20.06 -19.56
C HIS A 523 -49.72 19.14 -19.85
N LEU A 524 -48.82 19.53 -20.75
CA LEU A 524 -47.49 18.96 -20.89
C LEU A 524 -46.49 19.92 -20.23
N TRP A 525 -45.52 19.39 -19.49
CA TRP A 525 -44.47 20.20 -18.90
C TRP A 525 -43.11 19.51 -18.95
N MET A 526 -42.06 20.32 -18.92
CA MET A 526 -40.68 19.89 -18.75
C MET A 526 -39.97 20.76 -17.72
N SER A 527 -38.97 20.20 -17.08
CA SER A 527 -38.14 20.89 -16.09
C SER A 527 -36.70 20.43 -16.18
N GLY A 528 -35.75 21.37 -16.13
CA GLY A 528 -34.35 21.11 -15.84
C GLY A 528 -34.04 21.52 -14.40
N VAL A 529 -33.32 20.68 -13.65
CA VAL A 529 -32.90 20.95 -12.26
C VAL A 529 -31.42 20.69 -12.11
N GLY A 530 -30.70 21.54 -11.38
CA GLY A 530 -29.33 21.31 -10.96
C GLY A 530 -29.09 21.80 -9.54
N ASN A 531 -28.44 21.00 -8.69
CA ASN A 531 -28.00 21.36 -7.35
C ASN A 531 -26.49 21.20 -7.16
N PHE A 532 -25.96 21.97 -6.22
CA PHE A 532 -24.57 21.92 -5.77
C PHE A 532 -24.46 22.36 -4.31
N GLY A 533 -23.52 21.77 -3.58
CA GLY A 533 -23.35 22.08 -2.16
C GLY A 533 -22.49 21.07 -1.45
N GLY A 534 -22.72 20.90 -0.16
CA GLY A 534 -22.03 19.89 0.64
C GLY A 534 -22.54 19.77 2.07
N VAL A 535 -22.01 18.77 2.75
CA VAL A 535 -22.19 18.52 4.19
C VAL A 535 -20.82 18.59 4.86
N SER A 536 -20.72 19.31 5.97
CA SER A 536 -19.49 19.44 6.74
C SER A 536 -19.21 18.21 7.59
N GLY A 537 -17.92 17.86 7.73
CA GLY A 537 -17.47 16.81 8.64
C GLY A 537 -17.83 17.09 10.10
N ASN A 538 -17.85 16.03 10.92
CA ASN A 538 -18.21 16.09 12.33
C ASN A 538 -17.03 15.85 13.30
N GLY A 539 -15.80 15.84 12.76
CA GLY A 539 -14.55 15.59 13.51
C GLY A 539 -14.22 14.10 13.71
N ASN A 540 -15.15 13.20 13.42
CA ASN A 540 -14.89 11.78 13.20
C ASN A 540 -14.93 11.41 11.72
N ALA A 541 -15.98 11.88 11.04
CA ALA A 541 -16.24 11.68 9.63
C ALA A 541 -15.93 12.95 8.83
N ASP A 542 -15.45 12.77 7.60
CA ASP A 542 -15.12 13.84 6.68
C ASP A 542 -16.37 14.45 6.05
N GLY A 543 -16.27 15.73 5.70
CA GLY A 543 -17.32 16.37 4.89
C GLY A 543 -17.23 15.93 3.43
N TYR A 544 -18.35 16.02 2.71
CA TYR A 544 -18.40 15.82 1.27
C TYR A 544 -18.97 17.03 0.54
N SER A 545 -18.46 17.24 -0.67
CA SER A 545 -19.08 18.12 -1.67
C SER A 545 -19.97 17.27 -2.59
N GLN A 546 -21.13 17.78 -2.99
CA GLN A 546 -22.08 17.09 -3.85
C GLN A 546 -22.58 18.00 -4.98
N ARG A 547 -22.92 17.37 -6.11
CA ARG A 547 -23.64 17.96 -7.24
C ARG A 547 -24.66 16.94 -7.77
N ALA A 548 -25.84 17.40 -8.13
CA ALA A 548 -26.81 16.61 -8.87
C ALA A 548 -27.44 17.45 -9.97
N GLY A 549 -27.87 16.82 -11.04
CA GLY A 549 -28.55 17.48 -12.13
C GLY A 549 -29.43 16.50 -12.88
N GLY A 550 -30.49 16.99 -13.48
CA GLY A 550 -31.47 16.14 -14.13
C GLY A 550 -32.50 16.91 -14.90
N PHE A 551 -33.35 16.17 -15.57
CA PHE A 551 -34.56 16.72 -16.18
C PHE A 551 -35.75 15.82 -15.84
N LEU A 552 -36.92 16.44 -15.83
CA LEU A 552 -38.21 15.77 -15.78
C LEU A 552 -39.04 16.23 -16.97
N VAL A 553 -39.79 15.30 -17.55
CA VAL A 553 -40.94 15.58 -18.40
C VAL A 553 -42.17 14.99 -17.72
N GLY A 554 -43.32 15.61 -17.91
CA GLY A 554 -44.56 15.10 -17.34
C GLY A 554 -45.79 15.67 -18.02
N ALA A 555 -46.91 15.00 -17.78
CA ALA A 555 -48.21 15.48 -18.19
C ALA A 555 -49.20 15.31 -17.05
N ASP A 556 -50.03 16.33 -16.81
CA ASP A 556 -51.19 16.25 -15.93
C ASP A 556 -52.46 16.66 -16.67
N ASN A 557 -53.59 16.11 -16.26
CA ASN A 557 -54.90 16.57 -16.69
C ASN A 557 -55.88 16.58 -15.52
N LYS A 558 -56.87 17.46 -15.60
CA LYS A 558 -58.06 17.47 -14.75
C LYS A 558 -58.91 16.24 -15.07
N VAL A 559 -59.16 15.41 -14.06
CA VAL A 559 -59.95 14.17 -14.20
C VAL A 559 -61.38 14.36 -13.67
N PHE A 560 -61.52 15.16 -12.61
CA PHE A 560 -62.82 15.62 -12.08
C PHE A 560 -62.68 17.07 -11.60
N ASP A 561 -63.80 17.72 -11.30
CA ASP A 561 -63.77 19.04 -10.63
C ASP A 561 -63.03 18.93 -9.29
N GLY A 562 -61.89 19.64 -9.20
CA GLY A 562 -61.02 19.60 -8.03
C GLY A 562 -60.11 18.37 -7.91
N LEU A 563 -59.89 17.58 -8.96
CA LEU A 563 -58.84 16.55 -9.00
C LEU A 563 -58.05 16.59 -10.33
N ASN A 564 -56.74 16.83 -10.21
CA ASN A 564 -55.77 16.67 -11.28
C ASN A 564 -54.95 15.39 -11.03
N LEU A 565 -54.71 14.59 -12.07
CA LEU A 565 -53.77 13.46 -12.04
C LEU A 565 -52.67 13.69 -13.07
N GLY A 566 -51.44 13.31 -12.74
CA GLY A 566 -50.31 13.40 -13.65
C GLY A 566 -49.30 12.29 -13.53
N LEU A 567 -48.54 12.11 -14.60
CA LEU A 567 -47.45 11.16 -14.75
C LEU A 567 -46.19 11.91 -15.18
N THR A 568 -45.03 11.42 -14.77
CA THR A 568 -43.75 12.06 -15.07
C THR A 568 -42.62 11.02 -15.12
N ALA A 569 -41.63 11.30 -15.97
CA ALA A 569 -40.42 10.51 -16.10
C ALA A 569 -39.23 11.43 -16.39
N GLY A 570 -38.02 10.95 -16.11
CA GLY A 570 -36.81 11.71 -16.38
C GLY A 570 -35.54 11.03 -15.88
N TYR A 571 -34.48 11.83 -15.79
CA TYR A 571 -33.12 11.35 -15.53
C TYR A 571 -32.44 12.20 -14.47
N VAL A 572 -31.61 11.56 -13.65
CA VAL A 572 -30.85 12.13 -12.55
C VAL A 572 -29.41 11.66 -12.64
N ASN A 573 -28.48 12.59 -12.78
CA ASN A 573 -27.05 12.39 -12.60
C ASN A 573 -26.65 13.01 -11.26
N ALA A 574 -26.06 12.23 -10.36
CA ALA A 574 -25.60 12.72 -9.06
C ALA A 574 -24.15 12.30 -8.83
N GLY A 575 -23.39 13.11 -8.11
CA GLY A 575 -22.05 12.74 -7.69
C GLY A 575 -21.55 13.54 -6.50
N ALA A 576 -20.67 12.93 -5.72
CA ALA A 576 -20.10 13.53 -4.52
C ALA A 576 -18.63 13.15 -4.35
N ASN A 577 -17.85 13.99 -3.68
CA ASN A 577 -16.45 13.74 -3.33
C ASN A 577 -16.21 14.06 -1.85
N ARG A 578 -15.59 13.14 -1.09
CA ARG A 578 -15.07 13.40 0.27
C ARG A 578 -13.93 14.40 0.22
N ASN A 579 -13.96 15.38 1.12
CA ASN A 579 -13.11 16.57 1.06
C ASN A 579 -11.61 16.30 1.31
N ASN A 580 -11.26 15.24 2.06
CA ASN A 580 -9.88 14.96 2.48
C ASN A 580 -9.26 13.71 1.83
N THR A 581 -10.06 12.68 1.51
CA THR A 581 -9.56 11.42 0.93
C THR A 581 -9.57 11.38 -0.59
N GLY A 582 -10.45 12.17 -1.24
CA GLY A 582 -10.72 12.05 -2.67
C GLY A 582 -11.60 10.86 -3.06
N SER A 583 -12.22 10.17 -2.10
CA SER A 583 -13.24 9.14 -2.37
C SER A 583 -14.45 9.78 -3.07
N ALA A 584 -14.94 9.15 -4.14
CA ALA A 584 -15.96 9.69 -5.01
C ALA A 584 -17.13 8.70 -5.23
N LEU A 585 -18.33 9.25 -5.36
CA LEU A 585 -19.57 8.59 -5.77
C LEU A 585 -20.05 9.22 -7.08
N SER A 586 -20.52 8.40 -8.02
CA SER A 586 -21.20 8.81 -9.25
C SER A 586 -22.42 7.91 -9.48
N ALA A 587 -23.60 8.49 -9.66
CA ALA A 587 -24.87 7.78 -9.84
C ALA A 587 -25.60 8.28 -11.08
N GLN A 588 -26.01 7.35 -11.95
CA GLN A 588 -26.77 7.64 -13.17
C GLN A 588 -28.10 6.92 -13.08
N MET A 589 -29.17 7.65 -12.76
CA MET A 589 -30.46 7.09 -12.40
C MET A 589 -31.56 7.61 -13.32
N TRP A 590 -32.56 6.78 -13.61
CA TRP A 590 -33.82 7.23 -14.18
C TRP A 590 -34.89 7.27 -13.09
N GLN A 591 -35.80 8.24 -13.20
CA GLN A 591 -36.90 8.43 -12.26
C GLN A 591 -38.25 8.44 -13.00
N VAL A 592 -39.27 7.84 -12.40
CA VAL A 592 -40.64 7.77 -12.90
C VAL A 592 -41.61 7.95 -11.73
N GLY A 593 -42.72 8.65 -11.93
CA GLY A 593 -43.66 8.92 -10.85
C GLY A 593 -45.06 9.27 -11.34
N GLY A 594 -46.02 9.12 -10.43
CA GLY A 594 -47.37 9.62 -10.56
C GLY A 594 -47.68 10.59 -9.43
N TYR A 595 -48.43 11.64 -9.73
CA TYR A 595 -48.86 12.63 -8.75
C TYR A 595 -50.34 12.97 -8.91
N ALA A 596 -50.92 13.45 -7.82
CA ALA A 596 -52.28 13.94 -7.76
C ALA A 596 -52.30 15.31 -7.06
N ASP A 597 -53.20 16.18 -7.48
CA ASP A 597 -53.52 17.43 -6.79
C ASP A 597 -55.04 17.56 -6.63
N MET A 598 -55.48 17.87 -5.41
CA MET A 598 -56.89 17.97 -5.06
C MET A 598 -57.21 19.34 -4.46
N ASN A 599 -58.22 20.02 -4.99
CA ASN A 599 -58.69 21.28 -4.44
C ASN A 599 -59.49 21.03 -3.15
N VAL A 600 -59.32 21.89 -2.15
CA VAL A 600 -60.01 21.87 -0.86
C VAL A 600 -60.66 23.23 -0.64
N GLY A 601 -61.88 23.37 -1.15
CA GLY A 601 -62.52 24.69 -1.33
C GLY A 601 -61.81 25.51 -2.41
N ASP A 602 -62.02 26.82 -2.40
CA ASP A 602 -61.49 27.72 -3.43
C ASP A 602 -60.00 28.06 -3.25
N ASN A 603 -59.45 27.82 -2.05
CA ASN A 603 -58.14 28.33 -1.61
C ASN A 603 -57.15 27.25 -1.17
N GLY A 604 -57.61 26.03 -0.87
CA GLY A 604 -56.76 24.94 -0.37
C GLY A 604 -56.39 23.93 -1.44
N HIS A 605 -55.22 23.31 -1.32
CA HIS A 605 -54.84 22.14 -2.12
C HIS A 605 -54.24 21.02 -1.26
N ILE A 606 -54.46 19.77 -1.67
CA ILE A 606 -53.79 18.58 -1.15
C ILE A 606 -53.12 17.86 -2.33
N GLY A 607 -51.79 17.76 -2.28
CA GLY A 607 -50.98 17.08 -3.27
C GLY A 607 -50.39 15.77 -2.76
N LEU A 608 -50.28 14.78 -3.64
CA LEU A 608 -49.63 13.49 -3.37
C LEU A 608 -48.66 13.16 -4.52
N LEU A 609 -47.42 12.80 -4.20
CA LEU A 609 -46.45 12.17 -5.12
C LEU A 609 -46.19 10.73 -4.70
N LEU A 610 -46.10 9.83 -5.68
CA LEU A 610 -45.39 8.56 -5.55
C LEU A 610 -44.42 8.41 -6.74
N GLY A 611 -43.13 8.30 -6.45
CA GLY A 611 -42.04 8.18 -7.41
C GLY A 611 -41.13 6.99 -7.13
N TYR A 612 -40.52 6.46 -8.19
CA TYR A 612 -39.51 5.42 -8.16
C TYR A 612 -38.31 5.88 -8.97
N THR A 613 -37.10 5.69 -8.45
CA THR A 613 -35.84 6.11 -9.06
C THR A 613 -34.85 4.96 -8.95
N GLN A 614 -34.15 4.61 -10.03
CA GLN A 614 -33.15 3.54 -9.98
C GLN A 614 -32.02 3.72 -10.98
N GLY A 615 -30.85 3.14 -10.69
CA GLY A 615 -29.71 3.14 -11.59
C GLY A 615 -28.41 2.64 -10.94
N PRO A 616 -27.34 2.44 -11.73
CA PRO A 616 -26.01 2.16 -11.20
C PRO A 616 -25.47 3.31 -10.35
N VAL A 617 -24.70 2.94 -9.32
CA VAL A 617 -23.89 3.83 -8.50
C VAL A 617 -22.46 3.29 -8.48
N ASP A 618 -21.55 4.06 -9.04
CA ASP A 618 -20.12 3.79 -9.12
C ASP A 618 -19.38 4.53 -8.01
N PHE A 619 -18.40 3.85 -7.42
CA PHE A 619 -17.54 4.37 -6.37
C PHE A 619 -16.07 4.21 -6.73
N SER A 620 -15.29 5.25 -6.43
CA SER A 620 -13.83 5.23 -6.55
C SER A 620 -13.22 5.72 -5.25
N ASN A 621 -12.32 4.94 -4.65
CA ASN A 621 -11.70 5.25 -3.36
C ASN A 621 -10.17 5.17 -3.50
N PRO A 622 -9.49 6.30 -3.79
CA PRO A 622 -8.04 6.36 -3.92
C PRO A 622 -7.35 6.36 -2.55
N SER A 623 -6.30 5.55 -2.40
CA SER A 623 -5.49 5.46 -1.18
C SER A 623 -3.99 5.48 -1.48
N ALA A 624 -3.18 5.69 -0.45
CA ALA A 624 -1.72 5.59 -0.52
C ALA A 624 -1.18 4.24 -1.04
N ILE A 625 -1.99 3.16 -1.00
CA ILE A 625 -1.62 1.80 -1.41
C ILE A 625 -2.31 1.32 -2.70
N GLY A 626 -3.09 2.17 -3.36
CA GLY A 626 -3.83 1.86 -4.59
C GLY A 626 -5.22 2.47 -4.62
N THR A 627 -5.98 2.24 -5.70
CA THR A 627 -7.37 2.70 -5.82
C THR A 627 -8.31 1.51 -5.67
N ALA A 628 -9.21 1.55 -4.70
CA ALA A 628 -10.37 0.68 -4.66
C ALA A 628 -11.48 1.23 -5.57
N ALA A 629 -12.24 0.34 -6.20
CA ALA A 629 -13.40 0.69 -7.02
C ALA A 629 -14.53 -0.33 -6.80
N GLY A 630 -15.76 0.16 -6.71
CA GLY A 630 -16.95 -0.66 -6.51
C GLY A 630 -18.13 -0.14 -7.31
N GLN A 631 -19.06 -1.02 -7.66
CA GLN A 631 -20.30 -0.68 -8.35
C GLN A 631 -21.47 -1.36 -7.64
N THR A 632 -22.55 -0.62 -7.46
CA THR A 632 -23.83 -1.14 -6.97
C THR A 632 -24.98 -0.58 -7.78
N PHE A 633 -26.21 -0.90 -7.37
CA PHE A 633 -27.44 -0.44 -7.99
C PHE A 633 -28.37 0.12 -6.92
N ALA A 634 -28.80 1.37 -7.10
CA ALA A 634 -29.75 2.06 -6.22
C ALA A 634 -31.19 1.80 -6.65
N ARG A 635 -32.10 1.69 -5.68
CA ARG A 635 -33.56 1.62 -5.87
C ARG A 635 -34.24 2.47 -4.81
N ILE A 636 -34.75 3.61 -5.23
CA ILE A 636 -35.26 4.66 -4.35
C ILE A 636 -36.77 4.83 -4.60
N ILE A 637 -37.57 4.72 -3.55
CA ILE A 637 -39.01 5.06 -3.56
C ILE A 637 -39.16 6.40 -2.86
N SER A 638 -39.78 7.36 -3.53
CA SER A 638 -40.08 8.71 -2.99
C SER A 638 -41.59 8.90 -2.87
N ALA A 639 -42.04 9.46 -1.76
CA ALA A 639 -43.41 9.89 -1.56
C ALA A 639 -43.42 11.27 -0.89
N GLU A 640 -44.30 12.18 -1.31
CA GLU A 640 -44.56 13.42 -0.58
C GLU A 640 -46.08 13.64 -0.51
N ALA A 641 -46.59 13.89 0.70
CA ALA A 641 -47.93 14.40 0.93
C ALA A 641 -47.83 15.87 1.32
N ARG A 642 -48.56 16.75 0.62
CA ARG A 642 -48.49 18.20 0.75
C ARG A 642 -49.87 18.78 0.95
N GLY A 643 -49.99 19.76 1.84
CA GLY A 643 -51.17 20.61 1.99
C GLY A 643 -50.77 22.07 1.86
N SER A 644 -51.53 22.87 1.13
CA SER A 644 -51.35 24.31 1.02
C SER A 644 -52.68 25.05 1.17
N TRP A 645 -52.61 26.33 1.57
CA TRP A 645 -53.79 27.20 1.63
C TRP A 645 -53.41 28.62 1.25
N THR A 646 -53.93 29.12 0.13
CA THR A 646 -53.62 30.45 -0.39
C THR A 646 -54.56 31.51 0.20
N VAL A 647 -54.00 32.66 0.55
CA VAL A 647 -54.74 33.87 0.92
C VAL A 647 -54.39 34.96 -0.08
N ASP A 648 -55.35 35.37 -0.90
CA ASP A 648 -55.24 36.53 -1.80
C ASP A 648 -55.60 37.81 -1.05
N PHE A 649 -54.76 38.84 -1.17
CA PHE A 649 -54.96 40.18 -0.59
C PHE A 649 -55.41 41.21 -1.62
N GLY A 650 -55.59 40.79 -2.88
CA GLY A 650 -55.87 41.66 -4.02
C GLY A 650 -54.62 42.36 -4.56
N ASN A 651 -54.80 43.11 -5.65
CA ASN A 651 -53.73 43.83 -6.35
C ASN A 651 -52.54 42.93 -6.78
N GLY A 652 -52.80 41.64 -7.01
CA GLY A 652 -51.80 40.66 -7.42
C GLY A 652 -50.98 40.03 -6.29
N HIS A 653 -51.27 40.33 -5.02
CA HIS A 653 -50.50 39.79 -3.88
C HIS A 653 -51.20 38.61 -3.21
N SER A 654 -50.52 37.48 -3.07
CA SER A 654 -51.00 36.34 -2.28
C SER A 654 -49.94 35.73 -1.36
N LEU A 655 -50.40 35.02 -0.33
CA LEU A 655 -49.55 34.31 0.63
C LEU A 655 -50.10 32.89 0.83
N THR A 656 -49.24 31.89 0.67
CA THR A 656 -49.58 30.47 0.75
C THR A 656 -48.70 29.78 1.79
N PRO A 657 -49.16 29.59 3.04
CA PRO A 657 -48.65 28.55 3.93
C PRO A 657 -48.74 27.17 3.28
N ILE A 658 -47.68 26.37 3.46
CA ILE A 658 -47.51 25.03 2.92
C ILE A 658 -46.95 24.13 4.04
N ILE A 659 -47.54 22.96 4.22
CA ILE A 659 -47.00 21.87 5.02
C ILE A 659 -46.79 20.64 4.13
N SER A 660 -45.69 19.93 4.28
CA SER A 660 -45.55 18.62 3.64
C SER A 660 -44.78 17.61 4.48
N LEU A 661 -45.07 16.33 4.24
CA LEU A 661 -44.39 15.18 4.79
C LEU A 661 -43.81 14.38 3.62
N GLN A 662 -42.49 14.34 3.54
CA GLN A 662 -41.74 13.63 2.52
C GLN A 662 -41.11 12.38 3.13
N THR A 663 -41.24 11.25 2.44
CA THR A 663 -40.56 9.98 2.76
C THR A 663 -39.76 9.53 1.56
N VAL A 664 -38.50 9.16 1.78
CA VAL A 664 -37.64 8.55 0.77
C VAL A 664 -37.08 7.25 1.36
N TYR A 665 -37.29 6.14 0.67
CA TYR A 665 -36.71 4.85 0.99
C TYR A 665 -35.67 4.51 -0.07
N ASP A 666 -34.42 4.35 0.31
CA ASP A 666 -33.31 3.94 -0.55
C ASP A 666 -32.88 2.50 -0.23
N GLN A 667 -32.60 1.73 -1.28
CA GLN A 667 -32.02 0.41 -1.23
C GLN A 667 -30.80 0.36 -2.16
N LEU A 668 -29.62 0.15 -1.56
CA LEU A 668 -28.35 -0.06 -2.25
C LEU A 668 -27.95 -1.54 -2.15
N GLY A 669 -27.60 -2.14 -3.29
CA GLY A 669 -27.04 -3.49 -3.33
C GLY A 669 -25.71 -3.60 -2.57
N GLY A 670 -25.43 -4.79 -2.02
CA GLY A 670 -24.11 -5.11 -1.48
C GLY A 670 -23.14 -5.52 -2.58
N PHE A 671 -21.84 -5.26 -2.39
CA PHE A 671 -20.78 -5.56 -3.33
C PHE A 671 -19.42 -5.70 -2.62
N THR A 672 -18.40 -6.16 -3.35
CA THR A 672 -17.01 -6.20 -2.90
C THR A 672 -16.18 -5.23 -3.73
N GLU A 673 -15.33 -4.43 -3.11
CA GLU A 673 -14.38 -3.57 -3.81
C GLU A 673 -13.38 -4.38 -4.65
N SER A 674 -12.97 -3.82 -5.78
CA SER A 674 -11.86 -4.28 -6.60
C SER A 674 -10.68 -3.33 -6.48
N GLY A 675 -9.44 -3.81 -6.70
CA GLY A 675 -8.24 -2.95 -6.78
C GLY A 675 -7.28 -3.04 -5.58
N LEU A 676 -7.78 -3.18 -4.34
CA LEU A 676 -6.94 -3.30 -3.13
C LEU A 676 -6.71 -4.75 -2.66
N GLY A 677 -7.30 -5.75 -3.31
CA GLY A 677 -7.00 -7.16 -3.07
C GLY A 677 -7.43 -7.63 -1.69
N ALA A 678 -6.48 -7.87 -0.79
CA ALA A 678 -6.77 -8.32 0.58
C ALA A 678 -7.39 -7.21 1.45
N LEU A 679 -7.13 -5.94 1.11
CA LEU A 679 -7.72 -4.77 1.76
C LEU A 679 -8.88 -4.15 0.96
N SER A 680 -9.42 -4.86 -0.02
CA SER A 680 -10.73 -4.53 -0.59
C SER A 680 -11.82 -4.74 0.47
N LEU A 681 -12.75 -3.80 0.62
CA LEU A 681 -13.90 -3.90 1.51
C LEU A 681 -15.02 -4.77 0.91
N ASN A 682 -15.71 -5.51 1.78
CA ASN A 682 -17.04 -6.06 1.50
C ASN A 682 -18.09 -5.10 2.08
N VAL A 683 -18.89 -4.50 1.20
CA VAL A 683 -19.94 -3.55 1.55
C VAL A 683 -21.28 -4.29 1.55
N PRO A 684 -21.99 -4.40 2.69
CA PRO A 684 -23.28 -5.08 2.73
C PRO A 684 -24.36 -4.25 2.01
N SER A 685 -25.47 -4.90 1.65
CA SER A 685 -26.65 -4.19 1.14
C SER A 685 -27.22 -3.24 2.20
N GLN A 686 -27.50 -2.00 1.82
CA GLN A 686 -28.01 -0.98 2.72
C GLN A 686 -29.47 -0.68 2.40
N ASN A 687 -30.29 -0.47 3.43
CA ASN A 687 -31.66 0.02 3.28
C ASN A 687 -31.82 1.21 4.23
N ALA A 688 -32.20 2.37 3.71
CA ALA A 688 -32.31 3.62 4.45
C ALA A 688 -33.69 4.24 4.25
N THR A 689 -34.35 4.65 5.33
CA THR A 689 -35.59 5.43 5.26
C THR A 689 -35.33 6.82 5.81
N MET A 690 -35.62 7.85 5.02
CA MET A 690 -35.54 9.25 5.43
C MET A 690 -36.95 9.85 5.42
N VAL A 691 -37.32 10.51 6.52
CA VAL A 691 -38.64 11.15 6.66
C VAL A 691 -38.42 12.60 7.07
N ALA A 692 -38.97 13.53 6.31
CA ALA A 692 -38.82 14.97 6.50
C ALA A 692 -40.18 15.66 6.57
N ALA A 693 -40.43 16.38 7.67
CA ALA A 693 -41.52 17.34 7.76
C ALA A 693 -41.03 18.72 7.27
N ARG A 694 -41.82 19.38 6.44
CA ARG A 694 -41.52 20.70 5.87
C ARG A 694 -42.66 21.66 6.22
N PHE A 695 -42.30 22.85 6.67
CA PHE A 695 -43.22 23.98 6.81
C PHE A 695 -42.64 25.17 6.06
N GLN A 696 -43.39 25.71 5.11
CA GLN A 696 -42.99 26.85 4.28
C GLN A 696 -44.12 27.87 4.23
N THR A 697 -43.76 29.13 4.01
CA THR A 697 -44.70 30.17 3.61
C THR A 697 -44.18 30.78 2.33
N ARG A 698 -44.98 30.69 1.26
CA ARG A 698 -44.75 31.31 -0.04
C ARG A 698 -45.50 32.64 -0.12
N TYR A 699 -44.91 33.63 -0.76
CA TYR A 699 -45.50 34.91 -1.13
C TYR A 699 -45.35 35.10 -2.64
N ASP A 700 -46.42 35.47 -3.31
CA ASP A 700 -46.47 35.71 -4.73
C ASP A 700 -46.93 37.14 -5.02
N TYR A 701 -46.30 37.75 -6.03
CA TYR A 701 -46.68 39.05 -6.57
C TYR A 701 -46.85 38.96 -8.09
N ASN A 702 -48.07 39.21 -8.54
CA ASN A 702 -48.45 39.20 -9.95
C ASN A 702 -48.53 40.63 -10.50
N TRP A 703 -47.93 40.89 -11.66
CA TRP A 703 -48.04 42.15 -12.38
C TRP A 703 -48.06 41.92 -13.90
N ARG A 704 -48.49 42.92 -14.66
CA ARG A 704 -48.44 42.89 -16.12
C ARG A 704 -47.38 43.86 -16.64
N ALA A 705 -46.49 43.40 -17.50
CA ALA A 705 -45.43 44.20 -18.12
C ALA A 705 -45.11 43.69 -19.52
N TRP A 706 -44.86 44.61 -20.46
CA TRP A 706 -44.56 44.30 -21.87
C TRP A 706 -45.61 43.40 -22.56
N GLY A 707 -46.88 43.57 -22.19
CA GLY A 707 -48.00 42.76 -22.71
C GLY A 707 -48.18 41.41 -22.01
N LEU A 708 -47.17 40.91 -21.30
CA LEU A 708 -47.15 39.62 -20.61
C LEU A 708 -47.54 39.75 -19.13
N ASP A 709 -48.13 38.70 -18.57
CA ASP A 709 -48.38 38.58 -17.14
C ASP A 709 -47.20 37.85 -16.47
N TRP A 710 -46.76 38.37 -15.32
CA TRP A 710 -45.57 37.93 -14.59
C TRP A 710 -45.91 37.62 -13.13
N THR A 711 -45.27 36.61 -12.56
CA THR A 711 -45.34 36.28 -11.13
C THR A 711 -43.93 36.23 -10.54
N ALA A 712 -43.68 37.01 -9.49
CA ALA A 712 -42.51 36.86 -8.64
C ALA A 712 -42.91 36.09 -7.39
N SER A 713 -42.20 34.99 -7.12
CA SER A 713 -42.45 34.10 -6.00
C SER A 713 -41.26 34.09 -5.05
N THR A 714 -41.53 34.11 -3.76
CA THR A 714 -40.52 33.92 -2.70
C THR A 714 -41.09 32.99 -1.64
N ALA A 715 -40.28 32.11 -1.06
CA ALA A 715 -40.72 31.31 0.07
C ALA A 715 -39.60 31.15 1.10
N ILE A 716 -39.98 31.12 2.37
CA ILE A 716 -39.10 30.78 3.48
C ILE A 716 -39.72 29.65 4.29
N GLY A 717 -38.90 28.83 4.93
CA GLY A 717 -39.42 27.72 5.73
C GLY A 717 -38.36 26.97 6.52
N VAL A 718 -38.81 25.87 7.11
CA VAL A 718 -38.00 24.93 7.88
C VAL A 718 -38.29 23.49 7.46
N ARG A 719 -37.25 22.64 7.52
CA ARG A 719 -37.31 21.19 7.30
C ARG A 719 -36.76 20.48 8.52
N GLU A 720 -37.60 19.71 9.19
CA GLU A 720 -37.19 18.82 10.28
C GLU A 720 -37.08 17.38 9.76
N MET A 721 -35.97 16.71 10.08
CA MET A 721 -35.79 15.30 9.73
C MET A 721 -36.34 14.42 10.85
N MET A 722 -37.53 13.88 10.65
CA MET A 722 -38.19 12.99 11.61
C MET A 722 -37.54 11.61 11.69
N ASN A 723 -36.92 11.15 10.61
CA ASN A 723 -36.09 9.95 10.58
C ASN A 723 -34.92 10.15 9.61
N GLN A 724 -33.73 9.70 10.00
CA GLN A 724 -32.54 9.58 9.16
C GLN A 724 -31.96 8.17 9.37
N PRO A 725 -31.26 7.59 8.38
CA PRO A 725 -30.53 6.34 8.59
C PRO A 725 -29.52 6.47 9.75
N ASP A 726 -29.25 5.34 10.39
CA ASP A 726 -28.09 5.23 11.27
C ASP A 726 -26.81 5.44 10.43
N PRO A 727 -25.95 6.41 10.75
CA PRO A 727 -24.69 6.61 10.01
C PRO A 727 -23.70 5.45 10.20
N ASN A 728 -23.95 4.50 11.12
CA ASN A 728 -23.13 3.32 11.33
C ASN A 728 -23.30 2.30 10.17
N LEU A 729 -22.24 2.06 9.41
CA LEU A 729 -22.13 0.97 8.44
C LEU A 729 -21.14 -0.08 8.95
N TYR A 730 -21.54 -1.36 8.91
CA TYR A 730 -20.69 -2.49 9.29
C TYR A 730 -19.95 -3.01 8.05
N LEU A 731 -18.62 -2.99 8.09
CA LEU A 731 -17.74 -3.37 6.99
C LEU A 731 -16.75 -4.45 7.44
N ASN A 732 -16.18 -5.19 6.48
CA ASN A 732 -14.99 -6.02 6.69
C ASN A 732 -14.10 -6.02 5.45
N TYR A 733 -12.82 -6.33 5.64
CA TYR A 733 -11.88 -6.50 4.52
C TYR A 733 -11.94 -7.94 3.98
N ASN A 734 -12.01 -8.10 2.67
CA ASN A 734 -12.14 -9.37 1.96
C ASN A 734 -11.00 -10.36 2.26
N GLY A 735 -9.79 -9.87 2.50
CA GLY A 735 -8.63 -10.69 2.89
C GLY A 735 -8.44 -10.88 4.40
N ILE A 736 -9.28 -10.29 5.25
CA ILE A 736 -9.19 -10.38 6.72
C ILE A 736 -10.42 -11.12 7.25
N GLY A 737 -10.22 -12.36 7.71
CA GLY A 737 -11.31 -13.31 7.93
C GLY A 737 -12.39 -12.86 8.92
N GLY A 738 -13.51 -12.35 8.41
CA GLY A 738 -14.77 -12.14 9.14
C GLY A 738 -14.76 -11.06 10.23
N GLN A 739 -13.65 -10.31 10.38
CA GLN A 739 -13.54 -9.21 11.35
C GLN A 739 -14.35 -8.01 10.86
N ASN A 740 -15.57 -7.86 11.39
CA ASN A 740 -16.39 -6.68 11.13
C ASN A 740 -15.94 -5.49 11.99
N PHE A 741 -15.92 -4.31 11.40
CA PHE A 741 -15.72 -3.02 12.08
C PHE A 741 -16.82 -2.03 11.71
N THR A 742 -16.99 -0.97 12.50
CA THR A 742 -18.06 0.01 12.28
C THR A 742 -17.48 1.34 11.79
N VAL A 743 -17.98 1.84 10.67
CA VAL A 743 -17.62 3.17 10.15
C VAL A 743 -18.84 4.07 10.20
N LYS A 744 -18.64 5.35 10.55
CA LYS A 744 -19.72 6.33 10.71
C LYS A 744 -19.61 7.41 9.67
N GLY A 745 -20.65 7.60 8.87
CA GLY A 745 -20.80 8.74 7.96
C GLY A 745 -21.18 10.05 8.67
N VAL A 746 -21.38 11.11 7.87
CA VAL A 746 -21.96 12.38 8.32
C VAL A 746 -23.49 12.37 8.20
N GLN A 747 -24.17 13.03 9.13
CA GLN A 747 -25.63 13.19 9.08
C GLN A 747 -26.03 14.52 8.40
N ASN A 748 -27.01 14.45 7.51
CA ASN A 748 -27.56 15.61 6.78
C ASN A 748 -28.26 16.64 7.69
N ASN A 749 -28.53 16.30 8.95
CA ASN A 749 -28.84 17.29 9.99
C ASN A 749 -28.46 16.76 11.38
N SER A 750 -27.69 17.54 12.15
CA SER A 750 -27.07 17.10 13.41
C SER A 750 -27.71 17.66 14.70
N SER A 751 -28.54 18.71 14.66
CA SER A 751 -29.10 19.28 15.92
C SER A 751 -30.38 20.12 15.82
N ILE A 752 -30.65 20.83 14.71
CA ILE A 752 -31.80 21.76 14.58
C ILE A 752 -32.24 21.78 13.12
N GLY A 753 -33.54 21.79 12.82
CA GLY A 753 -34.11 21.79 11.46
C GLY A 753 -33.43 22.71 10.44
N SER A 754 -33.34 22.26 9.18
CA SER A 754 -32.74 23.03 8.09
C SER A 754 -33.64 24.21 7.69
N GLY A 755 -33.08 25.41 7.55
CA GLY A 755 -33.76 26.54 6.92
C GLY A 755 -33.90 26.32 5.41
N LEU A 756 -35.04 26.72 4.86
CA LEU A 756 -35.37 26.64 3.44
C LEU A 756 -35.60 28.06 2.89
N VAL A 757 -35.04 28.36 1.72
CA VAL A 757 -35.22 29.64 1.02
C VAL A 757 -35.48 29.34 -0.45
N ASN A 758 -36.59 29.80 -1.01
CA ASN A 758 -36.89 29.72 -2.43
C ASN A 758 -37.14 31.12 -3.00
N ALA A 759 -36.77 31.33 -4.26
CA ALA A 759 -37.16 32.50 -5.05
C ALA A 759 -37.36 32.07 -6.49
N GLY A 760 -38.31 32.67 -7.21
CA GLY A 760 -38.52 32.34 -8.62
C GLY A 760 -39.34 33.39 -9.36
N ILE A 761 -39.21 33.41 -10.67
CA ILE A 761 -39.97 34.28 -11.56
C ILE A 761 -40.63 33.43 -12.65
N THR A 762 -41.92 33.69 -12.88
CA THR A 762 -42.73 33.05 -13.92
C THR A 762 -43.23 34.12 -14.89
N THR A 763 -43.24 33.80 -16.18
CA THR A 763 -43.91 34.61 -17.21
C THR A 763 -44.92 33.76 -17.96
N HIS A 764 -46.07 34.36 -18.26
CA HIS A 764 -47.13 33.78 -19.07
C HIS A 764 -47.02 34.37 -20.48
N LEU A 765 -46.46 33.58 -21.40
CA LEU A 765 -46.20 34.02 -22.78
C LEU A 765 -47.52 34.15 -23.56
N ASN A 766 -48.47 33.26 -23.27
CA ASN A 766 -49.88 33.35 -23.66
C ASN A 766 -50.71 32.46 -22.72
N ASN A 767 -52.00 32.26 -23.00
CA ASN A 767 -52.91 31.43 -22.17
C ASN A 767 -52.44 29.96 -22.05
N ALA A 768 -51.68 29.48 -23.04
CA ALA A 768 -51.21 28.11 -23.17
C ALA A 768 -49.79 27.90 -22.63
N LEU A 769 -48.86 28.85 -22.74
CA LEU A 769 -47.43 28.62 -22.48
C LEU A 769 -46.88 29.49 -21.34
N ASN A 770 -46.34 28.83 -20.30
CA ASN A 770 -45.67 29.46 -19.18
C ASN A 770 -44.18 29.05 -19.13
N LEU A 771 -43.32 29.98 -18.72
CA LEU A 771 -41.90 29.76 -18.42
C LEU A 771 -41.60 30.19 -16.99
N GLU A 772 -40.86 29.40 -16.22
CA GLU A 772 -40.41 29.69 -14.86
C GLU A 772 -38.89 29.50 -14.74
N ILE A 773 -38.22 30.39 -13.99
CA ILE A 773 -36.86 30.18 -13.48
C ILE A 773 -36.91 30.29 -11.96
N GLY A 774 -36.33 29.31 -11.26
CA GLY A 774 -36.37 29.22 -9.80
C GLY A 774 -35.01 28.89 -9.17
N TYR A 775 -34.85 29.36 -7.94
CA TYR A 775 -33.74 29.10 -7.03
C TYR A 775 -34.27 28.50 -5.72
N ARG A 776 -33.52 27.55 -5.15
CA ARG A 776 -33.74 27.02 -3.80
C ARG A 776 -32.42 26.90 -3.04
N GLY A 777 -32.46 27.19 -1.75
CA GLY A 777 -31.36 26.98 -0.80
C GLY A 777 -31.86 26.21 0.41
N THR A 778 -31.07 25.23 0.86
CA THR A 778 -31.28 24.49 2.10
C THR A 778 -30.03 24.60 2.97
N TYR A 779 -30.20 25.12 4.19
CA TYR A 779 -29.10 25.44 5.09
C TYR A 779 -29.33 24.90 6.50
N SER A 780 -28.30 24.33 7.11
CA SER A 780 -28.26 23.96 8.53
C SER A 780 -26.88 24.28 9.11
N GLY A 781 -26.63 23.94 10.38
CA GLY A 781 -25.28 24.05 10.96
C GLY A 781 -24.23 23.16 10.29
N SER A 782 -24.64 22.15 9.52
CA SER A 782 -23.74 21.20 8.84
C SER A 782 -23.97 21.07 7.33
N THR A 783 -25.03 21.65 6.76
CA THR A 783 -25.42 21.44 5.35
C THR A 783 -25.63 22.77 4.65
N ALA A 784 -25.12 22.91 3.43
CA ALA A 784 -25.42 24.02 2.53
C ALA A 784 -25.60 23.48 1.12
N ILE A 785 -26.84 23.41 0.63
CA ILE A 785 -27.19 22.93 -0.71
C ILE A 785 -27.99 24.02 -1.42
N ASN A 786 -27.60 24.31 -2.65
CA ASN A 786 -28.21 25.31 -3.51
C ASN A 786 -28.69 24.61 -4.78
N ALA A 787 -29.86 24.97 -5.29
CA ALA A 787 -30.43 24.40 -6.50
C ALA A 787 -31.03 25.48 -7.39
N PHE A 788 -30.92 25.29 -8.70
CA PHE A 788 -31.60 26.07 -9.73
C PHE A 788 -32.54 25.15 -10.51
N GLN A 789 -33.66 25.70 -10.96
CA GLN A 789 -34.61 25.03 -11.85
C GLN A 789 -35.07 25.97 -12.97
N GLY A 790 -35.40 25.39 -14.13
CA GLY A 790 -36.17 26.05 -15.18
C GLY A 790 -37.32 25.14 -15.59
N ASN A 791 -38.56 25.66 -15.63
CA ASN A 791 -39.75 24.90 -15.98
C ASN A 791 -40.45 25.52 -17.20
N VAL A 792 -40.93 24.68 -18.11
CA VAL A 792 -41.82 25.08 -19.21
C VAL A 792 -43.11 24.28 -19.07
N VAL A 793 -44.25 24.97 -19.12
CA VAL A 793 -45.59 24.36 -19.02
C VAL A 793 -46.42 24.79 -20.21
N TRP A 794 -46.90 23.82 -20.99
CA TRP A 794 -47.79 24.02 -22.13
C TRP A 794 -49.15 23.39 -21.83
N LYS A 795 -50.21 24.18 -21.93
CA LYS A 795 -51.61 23.74 -21.89
C LYS A 795 -52.12 23.61 -23.31
N PHE A 796 -52.72 22.48 -23.62
CA PHE A 796 -53.58 22.38 -24.79
C PHE A 796 -54.92 23.05 -24.46
N ASP A 797 -55.68 23.48 -25.47
CA ASP A 797 -57.03 24.02 -25.29
C ASP A 797 -57.90 23.50 -26.45
N GLU A 798 -59.16 23.12 -26.17
CA GLU A 798 -59.99 22.43 -27.16
C GLU A 798 -60.66 23.40 -28.17
N GLU A 799 -60.43 24.70 -28.03
CA GLU A 799 -61.01 25.74 -28.88
C GLU A 799 -59.95 26.73 -29.40
N ILE A 800 -59.20 26.33 -30.44
CA ILE A 800 -58.52 27.29 -31.32
C ILE A 800 -59.61 28.02 -32.12
N LYS A 801 -60.22 29.04 -31.51
CA LYS A 801 -60.98 30.05 -32.25
C LYS A 801 -59.98 30.86 -33.07
N THR A 802 -59.95 30.60 -34.38
CA THR A 802 -59.41 31.57 -35.34
C THR A 802 -60.12 32.91 -35.14
N PRO A 803 -59.39 34.04 -35.07
CA PRO A 803 -60.03 35.34 -34.96
C PRO A 803 -60.74 35.69 -36.28
N SER A 804 -62.05 35.51 -36.32
CA SER A 804 -62.89 35.99 -37.42
C SER A 804 -63.06 37.51 -37.32
N PHE A 805 -62.32 38.25 -38.14
CA PHE A 805 -62.54 39.68 -38.36
C PHE A 805 -63.68 39.92 -39.36
N ASP A 806 -64.93 39.85 -38.87
CA ASP A 806 -66.06 40.41 -39.61
C ASP A 806 -65.97 41.94 -39.58
N SER A 807 -65.77 42.54 -40.76
CA SER A 807 -65.61 43.98 -40.93
C SER A 807 -66.83 44.62 -41.59
N GLU A 808 -67.79 45.05 -40.78
CA GLU A 808 -68.78 46.03 -41.21
C GLU A 808 -68.29 47.45 -40.92
N THR A 809 -67.86 48.19 -41.94
CA THR A 809 -68.41 49.53 -42.28
C THR A 809 -67.83 50.10 -43.59
N SER A 810 -68.65 50.00 -44.65
CA SER A 810 -68.78 50.95 -45.78
C SER A 810 -67.57 51.80 -46.22
N ALA A 811 -66.97 51.44 -47.36
CA ALA A 811 -66.21 52.36 -48.21
C ALA A 811 -67.15 53.19 -49.14
N PRO A 812 -66.64 54.32 -49.68
CA PRO A 812 -67.00 54.75 -51.03
C PRO A 812 -65.79 54.79 -51.98
N ASP A 813 -65.98 54.06 -53.07
CA ASP A 813 -65.23 53.89 -54.33
C ASP A 813 -64.48 55.12 -54.92
N SER A 814 -63.29 54.89 -55.52
CA SER A 814 -62.99 55.12 -56.96
C SER A 814 -61.50 55.35 -57.31
N GLY A 815 -61.06 54.89 -58.50
CA GLY A 815 -60.10 55.68 -59.31
C GLY A 815 -58.68 55.16 -59.64
N SER A 816 -58.56 54.04 -60.36
CA SER A 816 -57.59 53.81 -61.48
C SER A 816 -56.09 54.27 -61.44
N LYS A 817 -55.21 53.26 -61.48
CA LYS A 817 -54.02 53.06 -62.36
C LYS A 817 -52.81 54.04 -62.39
N GLN A 818 -51.66 53.42 -62.08
CA GLN A 818 -50.35 53.42 -62.78
C GLN A 818 -49.40 54.65 -62.70
N SER A 819 -48.31 54.46 -61.95
CA SER A 819 -46.90 54.30 -62.42
C SER A 819 -45.83 55.15 -61.73
N ALA A 820 -44.63 54.55 -61.63
CA ALA A 820 -43.31 55.13 -61.30
C ALA A 820 -43.00 55.57 -59.84
N ASP A 821 -42.13 54.77 -59.23
CA ASP A 821 -40.98 55.13 -58.40
C ASP A 821 -41.09 55.84 -57.02
N LYS A 822 -40.60 55.09 -56.03
CA LYS A 822 -39.71 55.47 -54.91
C LYS A 822 -40.28 56.20 -53.67
N LYS A 823 -40.11 55.49 -52.54
CA LYS A 823 -39.81 55.97 -51.18
C LYS A 823 -40.73 57.07 -50.60
N ALA A 824 -41.72 56.65 -49.80
CA ALA A 824 -41.81 57.05 -48.39
C ALA A 824 -42.92 56.28 -47.62
N ALA A 825 -42.50 55.62 -46.55
CA ALA A 825 -43.20 55.42 -45.27
C ALA A 825 -44.55 54.66 -45.16
N ALA A 826 -44.54 53.79 -44.13
CA ALA A 826 -45.66 53.36 -43.27
C ALA A 826 -46.71 52.37 -43.82
N GLY A 827 -46.57 51.12 -43.40
CA GLY A 827 -47.57 50.06 -43.54
C GLY A 827 -46.96 48.68 -43.25
N GLU A 828 -46.89 48.29 -41.98
CA GLU A 828 -46.44 46.95 -41.57
C GLU A 828 -47.42 45.89 -42.11
N GLU A 829 -46.97 45.05 -43.07
CA GLU A 829 -47.66 43.83 -43.49
C GLU A 829 -46.67 42.67 -43.47
N ASP A 830 -47.10 41.55 -42.88
CA ASP A 830 -46.35 40.33 -42.55
C ASP A 830 -45.97 39.49 -43.80
N LYS A 831 -45.28 40.10 -44.76
CA LYS A 831 -44.97 39.53 -46.08
C LYS A 831 -43.81 38.55 -46.04
N GLY A 832 -44.08 37.34 -45.55
CA GLY A 832 -43.18 36.20 -45.72
C GLY A 832 -43.57 34.91 -45.02
N ARG A 833 -44.29 34.95 -43.90
CA ARG A 833 -44.52 33.78 -43.05
C ARG A 833 -45.65 32.83 -43.47
N ASP A 834 -46.64 33.31 -44.23
CA ASP A 834 -47.84 32.51 -44.58
C ASP A 834 -47.60 31.32 -45.53
N LYS A 835 -46.41 31.22 -46.15
CA LYS A 835 -46.09 30.15 -47.09
C LYS A 835 -44.74 29.51 -46.75
N LEU A 836 -44.77 28.19 -46.61
CA LEU A 836 -43.59 27.34 -46.46
C LEU A 836 -42.76 27.40 -47.76
N ASP A 837 -41.56 27.97 -47.68
CA ASP A 837 -40.60 28.13 -48.79
C ASP A 837 -39.21 27.71 -48.30
N ILE A 838 -38.50 26.91 -49.07
CA ILE A 838 -37.14 26.46 -48.77
C ILE A 838 -36.14 27.63 -48.64
N ARG A 839 -36.44 28.80 -49.20
CA ARG A 839 -35.63 30.03 -49.12
C ARG A 839 -35.71 30.74 -47.77
N THR A 840 -36.81 30.58 -47.03
CA THR A 840 -37.05 31.25 -45.75
C THR A 840 -37.67 30.25 -44.78
N PRO A 841 -36.93 29.68 -43.83
CA PRO A 841 -35.70 30.20 -43.19
C PRO A 841 -34.36 29.84 -43.85
N GLY A 842 -34.34 29.16 -45.01
CA GLY A 842 -33.10 28.75 -45.67
C GLY A 842 -32.49 27.45 -45.13
N ALA A 843 -31.36 27.04 -45.70
CA ALA A 843 -30.69 25.78 -45.38
C ALA A 843 -29.62 25.92 -44.29
N ASP A 844 -30.00 25.60 -43.05
CA ASP A 844 -29.21 25.72 -41.81
C ASP A 844 -27.89 24.88 -41.84
N LEU A 845 -27.81 23.77 -42.58
CA LEU A 845 -26.53 23.05 -42.76
C LEU A 845 -25.70 23.61 -43.93
N ALA A 846 -26.35 24.22 -44.92
CA ALA A 846 -25.68 24.77 -46.09
C ALA A 846 -24.86 26.02 -45.74
N ASN A 847 -25.54 27.00 -45.15
CA ASN A 847 -25.05 28.36 -44.96
C ASN A 847 -24.76 28.61 -43.48
N TYR A 848 -23.58 28.23 -42.97
CA TYR A 848 -23.25 28.51 -41.56
C TYR A 848 -23.12 30.02 -41.31
N PRO A 849 -24.15 30.67 -40.76
CA PRO A 849 -24.81 30.23 -39.53
C PRO A 849 -26.34 30.08 -39.64
N ASN A 850 -26.98 29.54 -38.60
CA ASN A 850 -28.43 29.36 -38.60
C ASN A 850 -29.15 30.73 -38.64
N SER A 851 -30.15 30.88 -39.50
CA SER A 851 -30.94 32.13 -39.60
C SER A 851 -31.77 32.42 -38.34
N ALA A 852 -32.17 33.67 -38.15
CA ALA A 852 -33.05 34.14 -37.08
C ALA A 852 -34.52 33.69 -37.24
N PHE A 853 -34.90 33.19 -38.41
CA PHE A 853 -36.29 32.81 -38.73
C PHE A 853 -36.63 31.35 -38.38
N THR A 854 -37.89 31.14 -38.02
CA THR A 854 -38.52 29.85 -37.70
C THR A 854 -39.50 29.43 -38.79
N LEU A 855 -39.75 28.11 -38.91
CA LEU A 855 -40.84 27.60 -39.74
C LEU A 855 -42.23 28.10 -39.28
N PRO A 856 -43.20 28.29 -40.20
CA PRO A 856 -44.60 28.56 -39.86
C PRO A 856 -45.24 27.36 -39.14
N GLN A 857 -46.34 27.60 -38.42
CA GLN A 857 -47.04 26.58 -37.64
C GLN A 857 -47.42 25.36 -38.49
N GLY A 858 -47.00 24.16 -38.07
CA GLY A 858 -47.23 22.91 -38.79
C GLY A 858 -46.30 22.69 -39.98
N GLY A 859 -45.47 23.67 -40.34
CA GLY A 859 -44.42 23.54 -41.34
C GLY A 859 -43.41 22.47 -40.91
N PHE A 860 -43.06 21.58 -41.83
CA PHE A 860 -42.12 20.49 -41.60
C PHE A 860 -41.04 20.51 -42.68
N TYR A 861 -39.79 20.32 -42.28
CA TYR A 861 -38.65 20.43 -43.17
C TYR A 861 -37.59 19.39 -42.79
N ILE A 862 -36.94 18.81 -43.79
CA ILE A 862 -35.83 17.88 -43.65
C ILE A 862 -34.62 18.44 -44.40
N GLU A 863 -33.48 18.47 -43.72
CA GLU A 863 -32.18 18.62 -44.34
C GLU A 863 -31.36 17.33 -44.23
N MET A 864 -30.64 16.98 -45.28
CA MET A 864 -29.70 15.87 -45.26
C MET A 864 -28.43 16.23 -46.01
N THR A 865 -27.30 15.97 -45.36
CA THR A 865 -25.96 16.05 -45.94
C THR A 865 -25.41 14.61 -46.01
N PRO A 866 -25.73 13.84 -47.06
CA PRO A 866 -25.27 12.45 -47.22
C PRO A 866 -23.76 12.33 -47.43
N PHE A 867 -23.07 13.45 -47.66
CA PHE A 867 -21.61 13.54 -47.73
C PHE A 867 -21.15 14.78 -46.96
N ASN A 868 -20.56 14.60 -45.78
CA ASN A 868 -19.69 15.59 -45.12
C ASN A 868 -18.34 14.94 -44.82
N TYR A 869 -17.25 15.55 -45.30
CA TYR A 869 -15.88 15.12 -45.07
C TYR A 869 -15.08 16.24 -44.42
N VAL A 870 -14.41 15.91 -43.31
CA VAL A 870 -13.45 16.77 -42.60
C VAL A 870 -12.09 16.06 -42.62
N GLY A 871 -11.08 16.71 -43.18
CA GLY A 871 -9.71 16.19 -43.28
C GLY A 871 -8.96 16.20 -41.94
N ASP A 872 -7.87 15.42 -41.89
CA ASP A 872 -7.01 15.28 -40.71
C ASP A 872 -6.38 16.63 -40.28
N THR A 873 -6.38 16.88 -38.98
CA THR A 873 -5.80 18.10 -38.37
C THR A 873 -5.07 17.75 -37.06
N PRO A 874 -4.17 18.61 -36.55
CA PRO A 874 -3.42 18.37 -35.31
C PRO A 874 -4.31 18.16 -34.07
N GLY A 875 -4.82 16.94 -33.92
CA GLY A 875 -5.70 16.54 -32.84
C GLY A 875 -7.12 16.12 -33.19
N ASN A 876 -7.56 16.17 -34.45
CA ASN A 876 -8.83 15.60 -34.88
C ASN A 876 -8.59 14.69 -36.09
N PRO A 877 -8.93 13.39 -36.01
CA PRO A 877 -8.76 12.48 -37.14
C PRO A 877 -9.68 12.88 -38.29
N GLU A 878 -9.29 12.48 -39.50
CA GLU A 878 -10.18 12.54 -40.67
C GLU A 878 -11.53 11.90 -40.34
N THR A 879 -12.62 12.59 -40.69
CA THR A 879 -13.98 12.21 -40.32
C THR A 879 -14.91 12.32 -41.52
N PHE A 880 -15.62 11.23 -41.81
CA PHE A 880 -16.75 11.22 -42.72
C PHE A 880 -18.05 11.13 -41.92
N SER A 881 -19.08 11.88 -42.31
CA SER A 881 -20.41 11.87 -41.65
C SER A 881 -21.57 12.03 -42.62
N THR A 882 -22.76 11.56 -42.20
CA THR A 882 -24.01 11.63 -42.97
C THR A 882 -25.06 12.41 -42.17
N GLU A 883 -24.92 13.74 -42.12
CA GLU A 883 -25.73 14.58 -41.24
C GLU A 883 -27.20 14.62 -41.68
N TYR A 884 -28.10 14.71 -40.70
CA TYR A 884 -29.52 14.94 -40.92
C TYR A 884 -30.08 15.92 -39.89
N PHE A 885 -31.06 16.70 -40.33
CA PHE A 885 -31.70 17.74 -39.54
C PHE A 885 -33.20 17.74 -39.82
N PHE A 886 -34.00 17.60 -38.76
CA PHE A 886 -35.45 17.66 -38.83
C PHE A 886 -35.93 18.92 -38.12
N ARG A 887 -36.84 19.64 -38.76
CA ARG A 887 -37.36 20.93 -38.29
C ARG A 887 -38.90 20.89 -38.33
N TYR A 888 -39.54 21.38 -37.27
CA TYR A 888 -40.99 21.43 -37.16
C TYR A 888 -41.44 22.74 -36.50
N GLY A 889 -42.22 23.55 -37.22
CA GLY A 889 -42.82 24.78 -36.71
C GLY A 889 -43.92 24.44 -35.70
N LEU A 890 -43.66 24.69 -34.42
CA LEU A 890 -44.64 24.51 -33.35
C LEU A 890 -45.65 25.67 -33.34
N PHE A 891 -45.14 26.88 -33.62
CA PHE A 891 -45.86 28.13 -33.88
C PHE A 891 -45.01 28.96 -34.86
N ASP A 892 -45.56 30.01 -35.47
CA ASP A 892 -44.85 30.82 -36.50
C ASP A 892 -43.56 31.52 -36.00
N ARG A 893 -43.33 31.51 -34.68
CA ARG A 893 -42.16 32.07 -33.99
C ARG A 893 -41.40 31.07 -33.12
N VAL A 894 -41.78 29.79 -33.12
CA VAL A 894 -41.16 28.74 -32.27
C VAL A 894 -41.06 27.44 -33.04
N GLU A 895 -39.84 26.91 -33.14
CA GLU A 895 -39.53 25.73 -33.93
C GLU A 895 -38.81 24.67 -33.09
N LEU A 896 -39.23 23.42 -33.20
CA LEU A 896 -38.55 22.27 -32.62
C LEU A 896 -37.64 21.64 -33.68
N ARG A 897 -36.40 21.36 -33.28
CA ARG A 897 -35.34 20.86 -34.16
C ARG A 897 -34.69 19.62 -33.56
N LEU A 898 -34.35 18.67 -34.43
CA LEU A 898 -33.67 17.42 -34.09
C LEU A 898 -32.50 17.21 -35.05
N TYR A 899 -31.28 17.30 -34.54
CA TYR A 899 -30.04 17.18 -35.30
C TYR A 899 -29.26 15.92 -34.95
N SER A 900 -28.55 15.36 -35.94
CA SER A 900 -27.40 14.50 -35.70
C SER A 900 -26.45 14.53 -36.89
N SER A 901 -25.16 14.34 -36.64
CA SER A 901 -24.19 14.02 -37.71
C SER A 901 -24.36 12.60 -38.28
N GLY A 902 -25.34 11.84 -37.80
CA GLY A 902 -25.73 10.53 -38.34
C GLY A 902 -24.64 9.47 -38.25
N LEU A 903 -24.44 8.68 -39.30
CA LEU A 903 -23.37 7.69 -39.33
C LEU A 903 -22.02 8.40 -39.50
N GLN A 904 -21.13 8.26 -38.52
CA GLN A 904 -19.75 8.75 -38.59
C GLN A 904 -18.75 7.62 -38.80
N MET A 905 -17.69 7.93 -39.54
CA MET A 905 -16.48 7.12 -39.69
C MET A 905 -15.27 8.02 -39.42
N GLN A 906 -14.54 7.76 -38.34
CA GLN A 906 -13.34 8.51 -37.92
C GLN A 906 -12.09 7.65 -38.11
N GLY A 907 -11.05 8.22 -38.73
CA GLY A 907 -9.75 7.58 -38.98
C GLY A 907 -8.77 7.64 -37.79
N GLY A 908 -7.47 7.58 -38.08
CA GLY A 908 -6.40 7.69 -37.09
C GLY A 908 -5.98 6.38 -36.41
N SER A 909 -5.33 6.47 -35.24
CA SER A 909 -4.71 5.34 -34.54
C SER A 909 -5.67 4.35 -33.88
N SER A 910 -6.97 4.64 -33.87
CA SER A 910 -8.03 3.75 -33.37
C SER A 910 -9.33 4.07 -34.13
N PRO A 911 -9.45 3.61 -35.40
CA PRO A 911 -10.55 4.00 -36.27
C PRO A 911 -11.89 3.56 -35.67
N THR A 912 -12.86 4.46 -35.74
CA THR A 912 -14.16 4.32 -35.07
C THR A 912 -15.29 4.53 -36.07
N THR A 913 -16.29 3.66 -36.06
CA THR A 913 -17.52 3.79 -36.87
C THR A 913 -18.73 3.61 -35.98
N GLY A 914 -19.75 4.44 -36.17
CA GLY A 914 -21.01 4.35 -35.42
C GLY A 914 -21.91 5.55 -35.66
N PHE A 915 -23.06 5.56 -35.00
CA PHE A 915 -23.98 6.71 -35.04
C PHE A 915 -23.55 7.77 -34.03
N ALA A 916 -23.52 9.03 -34.47
CA ALA A 916 -23.45 10.19 -33.60
C ALA A 916 -24.71 10.29 -32.72
N PRO A 917 -24.66 10.99 -31.58
CA PRO A 917 -25.83 11.17 -30.74
C PRO A 917 -26.88 12.09 -31.38
N LEU A 918 -28.07 12.14 -30.78
CA LEU A 918 -29.11 13.08 -31.15
C LEU A 918 -29.02 14.36 -30.30
N VAL A 919 -29.21 15.50 -30.95
CA VAL A 919 -29.28 16.84 -30.36
C VAL A 919 -30.71 17.33 -30.46
N PHE A 920 -31.31 17.64 -29.31
CA PHE A 920 -32.61 18.31 -29.24
C PHE A 920 -32.40 19.81 -29.16
N ASP A 921 -33.17 20.55 -29.93
CA ASP A 921 -32.89 21.95 -30.20
C ASP A 921 -34.21 22.72 -30.38
N THR A 922 -34.27 23.95 -29.90
CA THR A 922 -35.45 24.82 -29.97
C THR A 922 -35.01 26.22 -30.43
N LYS A 923 -35.58 26.69 -31.54
CA LYS A 923 -35.41 28.06 -32.05
C LYS A 923 -36.63 28.89 -31.71
N ILE A 924 -36.41 30.14 -31.29
CA ILE A 924 -37.43 31.16 -31.04
C ILE A 924 -37.07 32.39 -31.86
N HIS A 925 -38.00 32.88 -32.67
CA HIS A 925 -37.86 34.12 -33.43
C HIS A 925 -38.50 35.29 -32.66
N PHE A 926 -37.74 36.35 -32.37
CA PHE A 926 -38.22 37.50 -31.62
C PHE A 926 -38.78 38.61 -32.52
N TRP A 927 -38.03 39.06 -33.53
CA TRP A 927 -38.44 40.13 -34.44
C TRP A 927 -37.73 40.05 -35.80
N ASP A 928 -38.39 40.58 -36.82
CA ASP A 928 -37.92 40.70 -38.20
C ASP A 928 -36.98 41.90 -38.37
N GLU A 929 -36.18 41.94 -39.46
CA GLU A 929 -35.24 43.04 -39.73
C GLU A 929 -35.95 44.39 -39.90
N TRP A 930 -35.37 45.46 -39.35
CA TRP A 930 -35.81 46.84 -39.59
C TRP A 930 -34.81 47.55 -40.52
N GLU A 931 -34.96 47.32 -41.82
CA GLU A 931 -34.07 47.85 -42.88
C GLU A 931 -33.80 49.36 -42.76
N GLU A 932 -34.84 50.16 -42.45
CA GLU A 932 -34.71 51.63 -42.33
C GLU A 932 -33.78 52.08 -41.19
N TYR A 933 -33.62 51.24 -40.16
CA TYR A 933 -32.83 51.52 -38.96
C TYR A 933 -31.57 50.66 -38.84
N PHE A 934 -31.33 49.76 -39.81
CA PHE A 934 -30.19 48.84 -39.84
C PHE A 934 -30.11 47.96 -38.58
N ILE A 935 -31.28 47.55 -38.06
CA ILE A 935 -31.42 46.63 -36.92
C ILE A 935 -31.73 45.24 -37.48
N PRO A 936 -30.88 44.22 -37.21
CA PRO A 936 -31.07 42.87 -37.72
C PRO A 936 -32.33 42.21 -37.14
N ALA A 937 -32.84 41.20 -37.86
CA ALA A 937 -33.75 40.23 -37.27
C ALA A 937 -33.06 39.52 -36.08
N LEU A 938 -33.82 39.10 -35.07
CA LEU A 938 -33.27 38.37 -33.92
C LEU A 938 -34.00 37.04 -33.68
N GLY A 939 -33.22 35.97 -33.62
CA GLY A 939 -33.62 34.68 -33.07
C GLY A 939 -32.78 34.29 -31.86
N PHE A 940 -33.23 33.25 -31.15
CA PHE A 940 -32.48 32.57 -30.10
C PHE A 940 -32.67 31.06 -30.20
N GLU A 941 -31.60 30.34 -29.94
CA GLU A 941 -31.51 28.88 -30.00
C GLU A 941 -30.99 28.32 -28.69
N ALA A 942 -31.60 27.23 -28.24
CA ALA A 942 -31.12 26.41 -27.13
C ALA A 942 -31.09 24.94 -27.56
N ALA A 943 -29.90 24.33 -27.55
CA ALA A 943 -29.68 22.96 -27.99
C ALA A 943 -28.98 22.12 -26.91
N VAL A 944 -29.28 20.82 -26.87
CA VAL A 944 -28.71 19.86 -25.92
C VAL A 944 -28.41 18.55 -26.62
N GLN A 945 -27.12 18.17 -26.68
CA GLN A 945 -26.69 16.86 -27.13
C GLN A 945 -26.95 15.78 -26.07
N THR A 946 -27.55 14.67 -26.46
CA THR A 946 -27.80 13.53 -25.56
C THR A 946 -26.60 12.56 -25.52
N PRO A 947 -26.22 12.03 -24.34
CA PRO A 947 -25.09 11.10 -24.22
C PRO A 947 -25.45 9.62 -24.44
N TRP A 948 -26.71 9.26 -24.72
CA TRP A 948 -27.18 7.86 -24.75
C TRP A 948 -27.85 7.40 -26.05
N LEU A 949 -28.00 8.27 -27.06
CA LEU A 949 -28.62 7.93 -28.37
C LEU A 949 -27.61 7.74 -29.51
N GLY A 950 -26.31 7.74 -29.20
CA GLY A 950 -25.23 7.44 -30.14
C GLY A 950 -24.51 6.12 -29.82
N SER A 951 -23.53 5.76 -30.64
CA SER A 951 -22.65 4.61 -30.38
C SER A 951 -21.63 4.92 -29.27
N PRO A 952 -21.23 3.95 -28.41
CA PRO A 952 -20.42 4.22 -27.21
C PRO A 952 -19.11 5.00 -27.46
N ASN A 953 -18.44 4.74 -28.58
CA ASN A 953 -17.20 5.41 -28.95
C ASN A 953 -17.42 6.84 -29.51
N LEU A 954 -18.67 7.26 -29.74
CA LEU A 954 -19.07 8.57 -30.27
C LEU A 954 -19.95 9.39 -29.31
N THR A 955 -20.47 8.80 -28.22
CA THR A 955 -21.22 9.49 -27.16
C THR A 955 -20.33 10.18 -26.11
N GLY A 956 -20.35 11.52 -26.08
CA GLY A 956 -19.78 12.35 -25.01
C GLY A 956 -20.72 12.54 -23.81
N PRO A 957 -20.43 13.47 -22.87
CA PRO A 957 -21.39 13.93 -21.86
C PRO A 957 -22.53 14.75 -22.49
N THR A 958 -23.52 15.15 -21.69
CA THR A 958 -24.57 16.08 -22.14
C THR A 958 -23.97 17.46 -22.45
N GLU A 959 -24.07 17.93 -23.69
CA GLU A 959 -23.48 19.22 -24.11
C GLU A 959 -24.61 20.21 -24.43
N PRO A 960 -24.96 21.13 -23.51
CA PRO A 960 -25.83 22.27 -23.79
C PRO A 960 -25.10 23.37 -24.55
N SER A 961 -25.81 24.02 -25.48
CA SER A 961 -25.40 25.24 -26.15
C SER A 961 -26.57 26.23 -26.26
N PHE A 962 -26.23 27.51 -26.33
CA PHE A 962 -27.16 28.62 -26.50
C PHE A 962 -26.60 29.58 -27.54
N SER A 963 -27.40 30.10 -28.46
CA SER A 963 -26.97 31.18 -29.36
C SER A 963 -28.07 32.19 -29.66
N PHE A 964 -27.66 33.41 -29.95
CA PHE A 964 -28.48 34.41 -30.59
C PHE A 964 -28.14 34.44 -32.08
N ASN A 965 -29.18 34.54 -32.90
CA ASN A 965 -29.13 34.49 -34.36
C ASN A 965 -29.49 35.85 -34.91
N PHE A 966 -28.76 36.34 -35.91
CA PHE A 966 -28.98 37.64 -36.50
C PHE A 966 -28.92 37.56 -38.02
N ASP A 967 -29.97 38.05 -38.68
CA ASP A 967 -30.01 38.18 -40.14
C ASP A 967 -30.11 39.67 -40.49
N GLN A 968 -29.30 40.12 -41.45
CA GLN A 968 -29.20 41.52 -41.86
C GLN A 968 -28.96 41.67 -43.36
N THR A 969 -29.74 42.52 -44.02
CA THR A 969 -29.58 42.87 -45.42
C THR A 969 -28.62 44.05 -45.56
N LEU A 970 -27.46 43.79 -46.16
CA LEU A 970 -26.44 44.79 -46.47
C LEU A 970 -26.69 45.43 -47.85
N PRO A 971 -26.13 46.64 -48.12
CA PRO A 971 -26.21 47.26 -49.44
C PRO A 971 -25.76 46.35 -50.59
N TRP A 972 -26.42 46.51 -51.74
CA TRP A 972 -26.28 45.64 -52.94
C TRP A 972 -26.91 44.25 -52.79
N ASP A 973 -27.95 44.12 -51.97
CA ASP A 973 -28.75 42.90 -51.81
C ASP A 973 -27.84 41.72 -51.39
N ILE A 974 -27.03 41.98 -50.37
CA ILE A 974 -26.09 41.03 -49.77
C ILE A 974 -26.66 40.63 -48.41
N ALA A 975 -27.07 39.37 -48.24
CA ALA A 975 -27.50 38.85 -46.96
C ALA A 975 -26.28 38.60 -46.06
N PHE A 976 -26.33 39.07 -44.83
CA PHE A 976 -25.32 38.85 -43.80
C PHE A 976 -25.97 38.23 -42.57
N GLU A 977 -25.60 36.99 -42.31
CA GLU A 977 -26.13 36.19 -41.20
C GLU A 977 -25.00 35.97 -40.19
N TYR A 978 -25.27 36.10 -38.89
CA TYR A 978 -24.27 35.87 -37.84
C TYR A 978 -24.87 35.37 -36.52
N ASN A 979 -24.16 34.45 -35.85
CA ASN A 979 -24.57 33.89 -34.57
C ASN A 979 -23.56 34.17 -33.46
N LEU A 980 -24.06 34.51 -32.28
CA LEU A 980 -23.29 34.76 -31.07
C LEU A 980 -23.76 33.82 -29.97
N GLY A 981 -22.91 32.89 -29.52
CA GLY A 981 -23.34 31.84 -28.61
C GLY A 981 -22.29 31.35 -27.63
N THR A 982 -22.71 30.40 -26.80
CA THR A 982 -21.82 29.62 -25.95
C THR A 982 -22.21 28.15 -25.92
N ALA A 983 -21.22 27.26 -25.89
CA ALA A 983 -21.38 25.83 -25.77
C ALA A 983 -20.53 25.30 -24.61
N ARG A 984 -21.06 24.30 -23.88
CA ARG A 984 -20.28 23.51 -22.92
C ARG A 984 -19.53 22.43 -23.69
N ILE A 985 -18.19 22.40 -23.54
CA ILE A 985 -17.31 21.45 -24.20
C ILE A 985 -16.38 20.82 -23.14
N GLN A 986 -16.26 19.49 -23.16
CA GLN A 986 -15.35 18.75 -22.28
C GLN A 986 -13.89 18.95 -22.72
N ASP A 987 -12.95 19.10 -21.78
CA ASP A 987 -11.54 19.31 -22.11
C ASP A 987 -10.95 18.07 -22.82
N PRO A 988 -10.27 18.23 -23.98
CA PRO A 988 -9.78 17.12 -24.80
C PRO A 988 -8.52 16.42 -24.26
N ILE A 989 -7.93 16.91 -23.16
CA ILE A 989 -6.74 16.37 -22.49
C ILE A 989 -7.11 15.82 -21.11
N ASP A 990 -7.96 16.53 -20.36
CA ASP A 990 -8.46 16.11 -19.04
C ASP A 990 -9.99 15.99 -19.07
N LEU A 991 -10.50 14.78 -19.30
CA LEU A 991 -11.94 14.48 -19.33
C LEU A 991 -12.66 14.76 -17.99
N SER A 992 -11.95 15.10 -16.91
CA SER A 992 -12.57 15.57 -15.66
C SER A 992 -12.85 17.08 -15.64
N GLN A 993 -12.30 17.84 -16.59
CA GLN A 993 -12.52 19.29 -16.72
C GLN A 993 -13.52 19.63 -17.83
N GLU A 994 -14.25 20.71 -17.60
CA GLU A 994 -15.33 21.18 -18.46
C GLU A 994 -15.14 22.68 -18.69
N SER A 995 -15.32 23.12 -19.94
CA SER A 995 -15.16 24.52 -20.33
C SER A 995 -16.43 25.05 -21.00
N TRP A 996 -16.76 26.31 -20.73
CA TRP A 996 -17.72 27.06 -21.53
C TRP A 996 -16.95 27.86 -22.56
N GLN A 997 -17.28 27.68 -23.82
CA GLN A 997 -16.62 28.32 -24.94
C GLN A 997 -17.54 29.33 -25.59
N PHE A 998 -16.98 30.48 -25.99
CA PHE A 998 -17.68 31.43 -26.84
C PHE A 998 -17.60 30.95 -28.29
N VAL A 999 -18.70 31.08 -29.01
CA VAL A 999 -18.86 30.66 -30.41
C VAL A 999 -19.33 31.86 -31.22
N PHE A 1000 -18.67 32.09 -32.35
CA PHE A 1000 -19.10 33.07 -33.36
C PHE A 1000 -19.09 32.42 -34.75
N GLN A 1001 -20.19 32.55 -35.47
CA GLN A 1001 -20.37 32.03 -36.83
C GLN A 1001 -20.94 33.15 -37.71
N TRP A 1002 -20.59 33.21 -38.99
CA TRP A 1002 -21.03 34.25 -39.91
C TRP A 1002 -21.04 33.79 -41.37
N ALA A 1003 -21.95 34.33 -42.17
CA ALA A 1003 -22.04 34.10 -43.60
C ALA A 1003 -22.44 35.37 -44.35
N VAL A 1004 -21.93 35.50 -45.57
CA VAL A 1004 -22.26 36.54 -46.54
C VAL A 1004 -22.75 35.85 -47.80
N GLN A 1005 -24.02 36.02 -48.16
CA GLN A 1005 -24.66 35.43 -49.34
C GLN A 1005 -25.08 36.52 -50.34
N HIS A 1006 -24.99 36.21 -51.63
CA HIS A 1006 -25.54 37.05 -52.70
C HIS A 1006 -26.06 36.18 -53.86
N ASP A 1007 -27.22 36.55 -54.40
CA ASP A 1007 -27.87 35.84 -55.50
C ASP A 1007 -27.26 36.25 -56.84
N ILE A 1008 -26.67 35.30 -57.56
CA ILE A 1008 -26.06 35.56 -58.88
C ILE A 1008 -27.12 35.53 -59.98
N ILE A 1009 -28.12 34.66 -59.83
CA ILE A 1009 -29.38 34.61 -60.59
C ILE A 1009 -30.49 34.16 -59.64
N GLU A 1010 -31.75 34.35 -60.03
CA GLU A 1010 -32.98 34.15 -59.22
C GLU A 1010 -33.07 32.81 -58.44
N ASP A 1011 -32.40 31.76 -58.92
CA ASP A 1011 -32.40 30.42 -58.30
C ASP A 1011 -31.03 29.98 -57.75
N VAL A 1012 -29.95 30.76 -57.93
CA VAL A 1012 -28.58 30.37 -57.57
C VAL A 1012 -27.87 31.45 -56.76
N ALA A 1013 -27.67 31.13 -55.48
CA ALA A 1013 -26.94 31.94 -54.52
C ALA A 1013 -25.49 31.45 -54.37
N VAL A 1014 -24.56 32.37 -54.16
CA VAL A 1014 -23.19 32.06 -53.75
C VAL A 1014 -22.92 32.72 -52.41
N PHE A 1015 -22.28 31.98 -51.51
CA PHE A 1015 -22.03 32.41 -50.14
C PHE A 1015 -20.60 32.14 -49.70
N ILE A 1016 -20.09 33.00 -48.81
CA ILE A 1016 -18.82 32.85 -48.11
C ILE A 1016 -19.15 32.82 -46.63
N ASN A 1017 -18.72 31.78 -45.93
CA ASN A 1017 -19.00 31.59 -44.51
C ASN A 1017 -17.74 31.36 -43.69
N GLY A 1018 -17.84 31.57 -42.37
CA GLY A 1018 -16.73 31.34 -41.46
C GLY A 1018 -17.17 31.12 -40.02
N THR A 1019 -16.31 30.44 -39.27
CA THR A 1019 -16.53 30.15 -37.85
C THR A 1019 -15.30 30.42 -37.02
N TYR A 1020 -15.51 30.91 -35.80
CA TYR A 1020 -14.51 31.08 -34.77
C TYR A 1020 -14.88 30.23 -33.56
N ASN A 1021 -13.97 29.32 -33.21
CA ASN A 1021 -14.01 28.48 -32.01
C ASN A 1021 -15.18 27.45 -31.94
N GLY A 1022 -15.39 26.69 -33.03
CA GLY A 1022 -16.36 25.59 -33.09
C GLY A 1022 -17.75 26.02 -33.56
N SER A 1023 -18.66 25.05 -33.74
CA SER A 1023 -20.04 25.29 -34.21
C SER A 1023 -21.03 25.22 -33.04
N VAL A 1024 -22.14 25.97 -33.11
CA VAL A 1024 -23.21 25.94 -32.09
C VAL A 1024 -23.91 24.57 -32.03
N LEU A 1025 -24.06 23.92 -33.20
CA LEU A 1025 -24.38 22.51 -33.30
C LEU A 1025 -23.07 21.69 -33.19
N PRO A 1026 -23.01 20.62 -32.36
CA PRO A 1026 -21.79 19.85 -32.17
C PRO A 1026 -21.40 19.11 -33.45
N ARG A 1027 -20.46 19.71 -34.20
CA ARG A 1027 -19.68 19.06 -35.25
C ARG A 1027 -18.28 18.81 -34.72
N THR A 1028 -17.85 17.56 -34.77
CA THR A 1028 -16.85 16.98 -33.86
C THR A 1028 -15.51 17.70 -33.82
N PRO A 1029 -14.98 17.85 -32.60
CA PRO A 1029 -13.64 17.37 -32.30
C PRO A 1029 -13.66 16.34 -31.14
N ARG A 1030 -14.10 15.10 -31.40
CA ARG A 1030 -13.96 14.00 -30.42
C ARG A 1030 -12.73 13.15 -30.74
N ARG A 1031 -11.70 13.22 -29.88
CA ARG A 1031 -10.58 12.27 -29.92
C ARG A 1031 -10.98 10.93 -29.30
N VAL A 1032 -10.60 9.82 -29.96
CA VAL A 1032 -10.73 8.46 -29.41
C VAL A 1032 -9.36 7.77 -29.33
N SER A 1033 -8.87 7.51 -28.11
CA SER A 1033 -7.75 6.62 -27.74
C SER A 1033 -6.33 7.00 -28.26
N THR A 1034 -5.21 6.90 -27.54
CA THR A 1034 -4.79 6.28 -26.26
C THR A 1034 -3.78 7.26 -25.56
N SER A 1035 -3.24 7.10 -24.34
CA SER A 1035 -3.06 5.94 -23.46
C SER A 1035 -3.05 6.36 -21.98
N LYS A 1036 -3.55 5.50 -21.09
CA LYS A 1036 -3.36 5.61 -19.64
C LYS A 1036 -1.94 5.15 -19.29
N THR A 1037 -1.15 5.96 -18.59
CA THR A 1037 0.14 5.52 -18.04
C THR A 1037 -0.11 4.51 -16.91
N VAL A 1038 -0.20 3.23 -17.27
CA VAL A 1038 -0.19 2.13 -16.31
C VAL A 1038 1.27 1.80 -16.02
N THR A 1039 1.75 2.22 -14.85
CA THR A 1039 3.07 1.84 -14.34
C THR A 1039 3.02 0.42 -13.79
N THR A 1040 2.94 -0.59 -14.66
CA THR A 1040 3.22 -1.98 -14.28
C THR A 1040 4.71 -2.30 -14.48
N PRO A 1041 5.38 -2.97 -13.53
CA PRO A 1041 6.73 -3.48 -13.76
C PRO A 1041 6.67 -4.59 -14.81
N VAL A 1042 7.20 -4.34 -16.01
CA VAL A 1042 7.34 -5.36 -17.05
C VAL A 1042 8.75 -5.93 -17.02
N THR A 1043 8.90 -7.14 -16.46
CA THR A 1043 10.15 -7.90 -16.52
C THR A 1043 10.32 -8.47 -17.93
N VAL A 1044 11.15 -7.82 -18.76
CA VAL A 1044 11.50 -8.32 -20.09
C VAL A 1044 12.70 -9.26 -19.98
N CYS A 1045 12.41 -10.56 -19.96
CA CYS A 1045 13.43 -11.59 -20.19
C CYS A 1045 13.69 -11.72 -21.69
N SER A 1046 14.95 -11.69 -22.13
CA SER A 1046 15.28 -11.99 -23.52
C SER A 1046 15.16 -13.48 -23.80
N GLU A 1047 14.25 -13.87 -24.70
CA GLU A 1047 14.26 -15.22 -25.27
C GLU A 1047 15.52 -15.41 -26.12
N ASN A 1048 16.54 -16.07 -25.54
CA ASN A 1048 17.50 -16.86 -26.30
C ASN A 1048 18.22 -17.87 -25.38
N ASN A 1049 18.09 -19.15 -25.74
CA ASN A 1049 18.66 -20.36 -25.14
C ASN A 1049 18.13 -20.87 -23.78
N LYS A 1050 17.84 -22.18 -23.78
CA LYS A 1050 17.42 -23.00 -22.65
C LYS A 1050 18.61 -23.35 -21.75
N THR A 1051 18.61 -22.88 -20.50
CA THR A 1051 18.99 -23.63 -19.28
C THR A 1051 18.83 -22.72 -18.05
N ASP A 1052 18.46 -23.28 -16.91
CA ASP A 1052 18.25 -22.54 -15.65
C ASP A 1052 19.48 -21.76 -15.16
N THR A 1053 19.31 -20.46 -14.89
CA THR A 1053 19.87 -19.77 -13.71
C THR A 1053 19.32 -18.35 -13.60
N LEU A 1054 18.95 -17.95 -12.37
CA LEU A 1054 18.17 -16.74 -12.07
C LEU A 1054 19.04 -15.46 -11.94
N SER A 1055 19.98 -15.25 -12.87
CA SER A 1055 21.07 -14.25 -12.74
C SER A 1055 21.08 -13.09 -13.76
N ASN A 1056 20.28 -13.15 -14.84
CA ASN A 1056 20.37 -12.18 -15.96
C ASN A 1056 19.10 -11.31 -16.18
N CYS A 1057 18.29 -11.09 -15.14
CA CYS A 1057 17.22 -10.08 -15.19
C CYS A 1057 17.76 -8.70 -14.81
N ILE A 1058 17.91 -7.79 -15.78
CA ILE A 1058 18.30 -6.40 -15.52
C ILE A 1058 17.05 -5.57 -15.24
N THR A 1059 16.87 -5.12 -14.00
CA THR A 1059 15.90 -4.08 -13.65
C THR A 1059 16.34 -2.75 -14.27
N LYS A 1060 15.88 -2.45 -15.49
CA LYS A 1060 16.02 -1.11 -16.06
C LYS A 1060 15.07 -0.15 -15.34
N ASN A 1061 15.64 0.68 -14.47
CA ASN A 1061 14.92 1.86 -14.00
C ASN A 1061 14.58 2.74 -15.20
N THR A 1062 13.28 2.98 -15.36
CA THR A 1062 12.69 4.10 -16.09
C THR A 1062 13.03 4.19 -17.59
N VAL A 1063 12.24 3.53 -18.44
CA VAL A 1063 12.07 3.96 -19.83
C VAL A 1063 11.00 5.05 -19.88
N THR A 1064 11.38 6.31 -19.61
CA THR A 1064 10.53 7.45 -19.96
C THR A 1064 10.61 7.67 -21.46
N THR A 1065 9.61 7.22 -22.22
CA THR A 1065 9.43 7.67 -23.61
C THR A 1065 8.93 9.11 -23.57
N LYS A 1066 9.86 10.07 -23.50
CA LYS A 1066 9.54 11.50 -23.68
C LYS A 1066 9.07 11.72 -25.11
N TYR A 1067 7.76 11.92 -25.29
CA TYR A 1067 7.33 12.90 -26.27
C TYR A 1067 7.63 14.29 -25.70
N VAL A 1068 8.46 15.05 -26.41
CA VAL A 1068 8.70 16.45 -26.10
C VAL A 1068 7.54 17.25 -26.68
N THR A 1069 6.48 17.43 -25.89
CA THR A 1069 5.62 18.60 -26.06
C THR A 1069 6.27 19.75 -25.29
N SER A 1070 6.56 20.83 -26.02
CA SER A 1070 7.24 22.01 -25.48
C SER A 1070 6.38 22.70 -24.43
N LEU A 1071 7.00 23.08 -23.31
CA LEU A 1071 6.45 24.03 -22.36
C LEU A 1071 6.38 25.42 -23.04
N ALA A 1072 5.26 25.71 -23.70
CA ALA A 1072 4.98 26.99 -24.35
C ALA A 1072 3.51 27.37 -24.12
N ALA A 1073 3.22 28.67 -24.05
CA ALA A 1073 1.89 29.25 -23.86
C ALA A 1073 1.15 28.91 -22.54
N ARG A 1074 1.72 29.34 -21.41
CA ARG A 1074 0.91 29.97 -20.35
C ARG A 1074 0.85 31.48 -20.62
N SER A 1075 0.22 31.84 -21.74
CA SER A 1075 -0.01 33.20 -22.23
C SER A 1075 -1.27 33.18 -23.09
N GLY A 1076 -2.11 34.20 -23.00
CA GLY A 1076 -3.47 34.14 -23.54
C GLY A 1076 -3.56 34.14 -25.08
N ILE A 1077 -4.78 33.85 -25.55
CA ILE A 1077 -5.36 34.25 -26.85
C ILE A 1077 -4.33 34.24 -28.00
N ASN A 1078 -4.06 33.05 -28.57
CA ASN A 1078 -3.62 32.86 -29.96
C ASN A 1078 -3.72 31.37 -30.34
N ASP A 1079 -3.95 31.11 -31.63
CA ASP A 1079 -3.88 29.81 -32.32
C ASP A 1079 -5.00 28.78 -32.06
N ILE A 1080 -6.26 29.19 -32.27
CA ILE A 1080 -7.40 28.29 -32.55
C ILE A 1080 -7.85 28.50 -34.01
N PRO A 1081 -8.18 27.46 -34.80
CA PRO A 1081 -8.42 27.63 -36.24
C PRO A 1081 -9.70 28.42 -36.53
N THR A 1082 -9.59 29.43 -37.40
CA THR A 1082 -10.73 29.93 -38.17
C THR A 1082 -10.89 29.03 -39.39
N VAL A 1083 -12.10 28.53 -39.63
CA VAL A 1083 -12.46 27.90 -40.91
C VAL A 1083 -13.19 28.93 -41.74
N VAL A 1084 -12.79 29.10 -43.00
CA VAL A 1084 -13.49 29.92 -43.99
C VAL A 1084 -13.87 29.03 -45.17
N GLY A 1085 -15.16 29.02 -45.51
CA GLY A 1085 -15.74 28.25 -46.61
C GLY A 1085 -16.31 29.15 -47.71
N ALA A 1086 -16.46 28.57 -48.88
CA ALA A 1086 -17.23 29.14 -49.98
C ALA A 1086 -18.15 28.06 -50.54
N GLY A 1087 -19.38 28.43 -50.83
CA GLY A 1087 -20.41 27.51 -51.28
C GLY A 1087 -21.38 28.13 -52.29
N MET A 1088 -22.21 27.25 -52.84
CA MET A 1088 -23.27 27.61 -53.77
C MET A 1088 -24.53 26.85 -53.39
N MET A 1089 -25.66 27.55 -53.39
CA MET A 1089 -26.99 27.00 -53.17
C MET A 1089 -27.81 27.16 -54.45
N TRP A 1090 -28.48 26.10 -54.87
CA TRP A 1090 -29.38 26.09 -56.02
C TRP A 1090 -30.78 25.69 -55.55
N THR A 1091 -31.70 26.65 -55.57
CA THR A 1091 -33.13 26.37 -55.35
C THR A 1091 -33.69 25.72 -56.61
N VAL A 1092 -34.17 24.48 -56.50
CA VAL A 1092 -34.76 23.74 -57.63
C VAL A 1092 -36.25 24.09 -57.79
N ASN A 1093 -36.92 24.39 -56.68
CA ASN A 1093 -38.25 25.00 -56.55
C ASN A 1093 -38.48 25.36 -55.07
N ASP A 1094 -39.62 25.99 -54.78
CA ASP A 1094 -40.11 26.38 -53.45
C ASP A 1094 -39.97 25.27 -52.36
N ASN A 1095 -39.96 23.99 -52.76
CA ASN A 1095 -39.94 22.84 -51.86
C ASN A 1095 -38.57 22.12 -51.79
N LEU A 1096 -37.58 22.47 -52.62
CA LEU A 1096 -36.31 21.73 -52.73
C LEU A 1096 -35.13 22.65 -53.09
N ALA A 1097 -34.09 22.64 -52.27
CA ALA A 1097 -32.79 23.25 -52.57
C ALA A 1097 -31.66 22.22 -52.47
N LEU A 1098 -30.64 22.40 -53.32
CA LEU A 1098 -29.39 21.64 -53.33
C LEU A 1098 -28.23 22.56 -52.98
N TYR A 1099 -27.24 22.08 -52.22
CA TYR A 1099 -26.09 22.91 -51.83
C TYR A 1099 -24.78 22.14 -51.79
N PHE A 1100 -23.70 22.90 -51.99
CA PHE A 1100 -22.33 22.44 -51.85
C PHE A 1100 -21.48 23.54 -51.20
N ASN A 1101 -20.64 23.19 -50.24
CA ASN A 1101 -19.63 24.07 -49.66
C ASN A 1101 -18.29 23.34 -49.53
N ALA A 1102 -17.20 24.08 -49.76
CA ALA A 1102 -15.86 23.64 -49.40
C ALA A 1102 -15.11 24.78 -48.70
N GLY A 1103 -14.36 24.43 -47.66
CA GLY A 1103 -13.63 25.39 -46.83
C GLY A 1103 -12.28 24.90 -46.35
N ALA A 1104 -11.44 25.86 -45.95
CA ALA A 1104 -10.09 25.61 -45.46
C ALA A 1104 -9.85 26.30 -44.12
N GLY A 1105 -9.15 25.62 -43.21
CA GLY A 1105 -8.69 26.18 -41.94
C GLY A 1105 -7.41 26.98 -42.11
N THR A 1106 -7.33 28.16 -41.49
CA THR A 1106 -6.23 29.12 -41.70
C THR A 1106 -4.94 28.82 -40.92
N ASN A 1107 -4.82 27.65 -40.27
CA ASN A 1107 -3.72 27.38 -39.33
C ASN A 1107 -2.42 26.95 -40.05
N ALA A 1108 -1.30 27.58 -39.71
CA ALA A 1108 -0.09 27.59 -40.54
C ALA A 1108 0.72 26.28 -40.56
N SER A 1109 0.40 25.30 -39.70
CA SER A 1109 1.13 24.03 -39.56
C SER A 1109 0.48 22.85 -40.30
N SER A 1110 -0.85 22.86 -40.47
CA SER A 1110 -1.64 21.86 -41.20
C SER A 1110 -2.99 22.49 -41.60
N PRO A 1111 -3.28 22.73 -42.89
CA PRO A 1111 -4.57 23.26 -43.31
C PRO A 1111 -5.66 22.21 -43.17
N ALA A 1112 -6.66 22.48 -42.33
CA ALA A 1112 -7.90 21.71 -42.30
C ALA A 1112 -8.63 21.86 -43.64
N PHE A 1113 -9.21 20.79 -44.16
CA PHE A 1113 -10.10 20.86 -45.32
C PHE A 1113 -11.46 20.28 -44.94
N GLN A 1114 -12.55 21.00 -45.25
CA GLN A 1114 -13.90 20.49 -45.09
C GLN A 1114 -14.64 20.63 -46.43
N ALA A 1115 -15.40 19.60 -46.80
CA ALA A 1115 -16.29 19.64 -47.95
C ALA A 1115 -17.57 18.85 -47.67
N TYR A 1116 -18.72 19.43 -47.99
CA TYR A 1116 -20.01 18.77 -47.81
C TYR A 1116 -21.01 19.15 -48.90
N ALA A 1117 -21.93 18.22 -49.16
CA ALA A 1117 -22.98 18.34 -50.18
C ALA A 1117 -24.28 17.78 -49.62
N GLY A 1118 -25.37 18.52 -49.80
CA GLY A 1118 -26.66 18.19 -49.20
C GLY A 1118 -27.85 18.74 -49.96
N PHE A 1119 -29.02 18.42 -49.42
CA PHE A 1119 -30.30 18.94 -49.90
C PHE A 1119 -31.21 19.31 -48.72
N ALA A 1120 -32.05 20.29 -48.97
CA ALA A 1120 -33.10 20.78 -48.10
C ALA A 1120 -34.45 20.53 -48.78
N TRP A 1121 -35.40 19.92 -48.07
CA TRP A 1121 -36.71 19.57 -48.61
C TRP A 1121 -37.85 19.84 -47.63
N THR A 1122 -38.97 20.32 -48.16
CA THR A 1122 -40.24 20.48 -47.43
C THR A 1122 -41.41 19.82 -48.19
N PRO A 1123 -42.34 19.10 -47.51
CA PRO A 1123 -43.42 18.34 -48.16
C PRO A 1123 -44.48 19.18 -48.87
#